data_AF-A0AA95I9U3-F1
#
_entry.id   AF-A0AA95I9U3-F1
#
_cell.length_a   1.000
_cell.length_b   1.000
_cell.length_c   1.000
_cell.angle_alpha   90.00
_cell.angle_beta   90.00
_cell.angle_gamma   90.00
#
_symmetry.space_group_name_H-M   'P 1'
#
loop_
_entity.id
_entity.type
_entity.pdbx_description
1 polymer ?
#
loop_
_entity_poly.entity_id
_entity_poly.type
_entity_poly.pdbx_seq_one_letter_code
_entity_poly.pdbx_strand_id
1 'polypeptide(L)'
;MLDVIAIGEVLIDFTPAGRTAGGNEQFECNPGGAPANVAAALSRLGARTALVSKVGEDQFGSLLQKTLLNIGVDVTGVSYTKEASTTLSFVHLDDKGDRSFSFFRSPGADTFLHTRDIPLGRIETCQVLHYGSLSMTHEPARTATKTAVLKAKEAGALLSFDPNIRFALWESQEEAKQNILWGLMYADILKISEEELAFITGTDDVEKGSLELQQQFDITLIVVTLAEKGCYYRLAGQDGYVPGFQVNVIDTTGAGDAFLGCLLYKILEAGSSLNDLSNQQITSMLTFANAGGALVTTRKGALGAMPTTDEINQMIDSNQQVNDEYFRPGFHFSPPSHWLNDPNGLVFYEGTYHLFYQHHPYGNKWGPMHWGHAVSKDLVHWEHMPIALFPDEHGAIFSGCCVVDWKNSSGLFEKSHGLVALFTHADTHPETGQPRQRQSLAYSSDKGQTWQKYEGNPVLAEDELVDFRDPKVFWHSQSGRWIMVLVAGDHVRFYQSKNLREWSFSGEFGRGEGSHDGVWECPDLFELPIDDTGRTKWVLIISIGDNPRCPEGSRTQYFIGEFDGNTFINDNTADHIMWLDYGRDNYAGVSWSDIPEKDGRRVIIGWMSNWKYANETPTGSWRGAMTLPRALSLTERDGSVSLTQMPVRETEQLRKESMRWNDVTVTPKTPFLQKVKEDLLEIEADIDIRSGEEVHIGLTSSGEGEIVIGYDSENQWIFIDRSKSGVTDFHSSFACKHGARIVALNGKIKLHIWLDRNSVEVYADHGLVALTDQIFPGAPIENVEVSTKSGQVVLDSLQIHTLKSITIPGNTAELTVGRDDA
;
A
#
# COMPACT_ATOMS: atom_id res chain seq x y z
N MET A 1 -39.45 10.10 9.76
CA MET A 1 -38.24 10.34 10.57
C MET A 1 -37.21 10.95 9.63
N LEU A 2 -36.57 12.05 10.03
CA LEU A 2 -35.50 12.65 9.22
C LEU A 2 -34.16 12.11 9.71
N ASP A 3 -33.20 12.01 8.81
CA ASP A 3 -31.86 11.56 9.18
C ASP A 3 -31.05 12.77 9.67
N VAL A 4 -31.09 13.89 8.95
CA VAL A 4 -30.39 15.14 9.33
C VAL A 4 -31.30 16.36 9.22
N ILE A 5 -31.25 17.25 10.21
CA ILE A 5 -31.76 18.62 10.11
C ILE A 5 -30.56 19.57 10.14
N ALA A 6 -30.43 20.41 9.12
CA ALA A 6 -29.49 21.53 9.13
C ALA A 6 -30.23 22.82 9.52
N ILE A 7 -29.62 23.66 10.35
CA ILE A 7 -30.16 24.97 10.73
C ILE A 7 -29.14 26.08 10.47
N GLY A 8 -29.60 27.14 9.81
CA GLY A 8 -28.84 28.38 9.66
C GLY A 8 -29.12 29.10 8.37
N GLU A 9 -28.12 29.76 7.81
CA GLU A 9 -28.26 30.64 6.66
C GLU A 9 -28.41 29.89 5.33
N VAL A 10 -29.20 30.48 4.44
CA VAL A 10 -29.27 30.14 3.02
C VAL A 10 -29.31 31.45 2.25
N LEU A 11 -28.47 31.57 1.23
CA LEU A 11 -28.20 32.85 0.56
C LEU A 11 -27.83 32.66 -0.90
N ILE A 12 -27.80 33.76 -1.66
CA ILE A 12 -27.28 33.75 -3.04
C ILE A 12 -25.86 34.31 -3.04
N ASP A 13 -24.93 33.51 -3.54
CA ASP A 13 -23.58 33.93 -3.88
C ASP A 13 -23.52 34.38 -5.35
N PHE A 14 -23.26 35.67 -5.56
CA PHE A 14 -22.97 36.21 -6.87
C PHE A 14 -21.48 36.08 -7.17
N THR A 15 -21.11 35.13 -8.04
CA THR A 15 -19.72 34.88 -8.42
C THR A 15 -19.39 35.50 -9.78
N PRO A 16 -18.14 35.92 -10.03
CA PRO A 16 -17.76 36.49 -11.32
C PRO A 16 -17.94 35.47 -12.47
N ALA A 17 -18.71 35.84 -13.47
CA ALA A 17 -19.04 35.04 -14.66
C ALA A 17 -18.33 35.55 -15.93
N GLY A 18 -17.28 36.36 -15.75
CA GLY A 18 -16.53 37.01 -16.82
C GLY A 18 -17.10 38.38 -17.19
N ARG A 19 -16.83 38.81 -18.43
CA ARG A 19 -17.26 40.12 -18.95
C ARG A 19 -18.04 39.94 -20.24
N THR A 20 -19.07 40.75 -20.41
CA THR A 20 -19.81 40.86 -21.68
C THR A 20 -18.88 41.31 -22.82
N ALA A 21 -19.32 41.13 -24.08
CA ALA A 21 -18.59 41.66 -25.24
C ALA A 21 -18.35 43.19 -25.20
N GLY A 22 -19.16 43.94 -24.44
CA GLY A 22 -18.98 45.37 -24.20
C GLY A 22 -18.07 45.72 -23.01
N GLY A 23 -17.46 44.73 -22.34
CA GLY A 23 -16.56 44.93 -21.21
C GLY A 23 -17.22 45.04 -19.83
N ASN A 24 -18.55 44.94 -19.73
CA ASN A 24 -19.26 44.97 -18.43
C ASN A 24 -19.09 43.66 -17.68
N GLU A 25 -18.90 43.73 -16.36
CA GLU A 25 -18.82 42.56 -15.47
C GLU A 25 -20.14 41.81 -15.40
N GLN A 26 -20.05 40.48 -15.38
CA GLN A 26 -21.19 39.59 -15.24
C GLN A 26 -21.03 38.80 -13.95
N PHE A 27 -22.16 38.59 -13.27
CA PHE A 27 -22.23 37.74 -12.09
C PHE A 27 -23.21 36.60 -12.33
N GLU A 28 -22.83 35.42 -11.89
CA GLU A 28 -23.70 34.24 -11.88
C GLU A 28 -24.39 34.12 -10.51
N CYS A 29 -25.70 33.85 -10.54
CA CYS A 29 -26.53 33.72 -9.35
C CYS A 29 -26.44 32.28 -8.83
N ASN A 30 -25.67 32.06 -7.76
CA ASN A 30 -25.44 30.72 -7.21
C ASN A 30 -26.13 30.56 -5.85
N PRO A 31 -27.16 29.71 -5.75
CA PRO A 31 -27.69 29.26 -4.47
C PRO A 31 -26.61 28.63 -3.57
N GLY A 32 -26.55 29.04 -2.30
CA GLY A 32 -25.56 28.57 -1.33
C GLY A 32 -25.98 28.80 0.14
N GLY A 33 -25.00 28.74 1.02
CA GLY A 33 -25.14 28.75 2.49
C GLY A 33 -24.60 27.45 3.10
N ALA A 34 -23.76 27.53 4.12
CA ALA A 34 -23.02 26.35 4.60
C ALA A 34 -23.96 25.25 5.13
N PRO A 35 -24.95 25.53 6.00
CA PRO A 35 -25.92 24.52 6.42
C PRO A 35 -26.77 23.96 5.27
N ALA A 36 -27.09 24.80 4.28
CA ALA A 36 -27.84 24.39 3.10
C ALA A 36 -27.02 23.44 2.20
N ASN A 37 -25.73 23.72 2.04
CA ASN A 37 -24.78 22.89 1.30
C ASN A 37 -24.62 21.51 1.94
N VAL A 38 -24.47 21.44 3.28
CA VAL A 38 -24.42 20.17 4.02
C VAL A 38 -25.70 19.36 3.81
N ALA A 39 -26.88 19.99 3.95
CA ALA A 39 -28.17 19.32 3.72
C ALA A 39 -28.32 18.80 2.28
N ALA A 40 -27.83 19.55 1.30
CA ALA A 40 -27.86 19.17 -0.11
C ALA A 40 -26.90 18.02 -0.43
N ALA A 41 -25.68 18.03 0.12
CA ALA A 41 -24.73 16.93 0.00
C ALA A 41 -25.35 15.62 0.51
N LEU A 42 -25.87 15.63 1.73
CA LEU A 42 -26.55 14.49 2.34
C LEU A 42 -27.75 14.01 1.52
N SER A 43 -28.58 14.93 1.00
CA SER A 43 -29.74 14.61 0.16
C SER A 43 -29.31 13.91 -1.14
N ARG A 44 -28.24 14.39 -1.79
CA ARG A 44 -27.68 13.78 -3.01
C ARG A 44 -27.14 12.37 -2.78
N LEU A 45 -26.63 12.09 -1.58
CA LEU A 45 -26.19 10.77 -1.16
C LEU A 45 -27.35 9.83 -0.75
N GLY A 46 -28.57 10.36 -0.65
CA GLY A 46 -29.79 9.59 -0.35
C GLY A 46 -30.28 9.66 1.08
N ALA A 47 -29.69 10.50 1.95
CA ALA A 47 -30.22 10.75 3.29
C ALA A 47 -31.46 11.66 3.25
N ARG A 48 -32.41 11.45 4.17
CA ARG A 48 -33.60 12.31 4.29
C ARG A 48 -33.24 13.54 5.11
N THR A 49 -33.03 14.67 4.43
CA THR A 49 -32.62 15.92 5.07
C THR A 49 -33.69 17.00 5.06
N ALA A 50 -33.59 17.93 6.01
CA ALA A 50 -34.38 19.15 6.02
C ALA A 50 -33.51 20.36 6.37
N LEU A 51 -33.92 21.54 5.88
CA LEU A 51 -33.31 22.82 6.24
C LEU A 51 -34.30 23.65 7.07
N VAL A 52 -33.83 24.17 8.20
CA VAL A 52 -34.51 25.19 9.00
C VAL A 52 -33.83 26.53 8.75
N SER A 53 -34.53 27.44 8.08
CA SER A 53 -33.98 28.74 7.69
C SER A 53 -35.08 29.75 7.40
N LYS A 54 -34.69 30.98 7.04
CA LYS A 54 -35.61 32.05 6.67
C LYS A 54 -35.09 32.84 5.48
N VAL A 55 -35.96 33.06 4.50
CA VAL A 55 -35.68 33.78 3.25
C VAL A 55 -36.62 34.97 3.09
N GLY A 56 -36.25 35.94 2.25
CA GLY A 56 -37.10 37.09 1.95
C GLY A 56 -38.27 36.69 1.06
N GLU A 57 -39.40 37.39 1.16
CA GLU A 57 -40.53 37.30 0.22
C GLU A 57 -40.17 38.00 -1.10
N ASP A 58 -39.15 37.46 -1.78
CA ASP A 58 -38.59 37.97 -3.02
C ASP A 58 -38.24 36.82 -3.99
N GLN A 59 -37.74 37.20 -5.17
CA GLN A 59 -37.40 36.24 -6.22
C GLN A 59 -36.24 35.32 -5.82
N PHE A 60 -35.29 35.80 -5.00
CA PHE A 60 -34.15 35.01 -4.55
C PHE A 60 -34.57 33.98 -3.51
N GLY A 61 -35.45 34.35 -2.57
CA GLY A 61 -36.00 33.40 -1.59
C GLY A 61 -36.78 32.28 -2.27
N SER A 62 -37.60 32.63 -3.27
CA SER A 62 -38.31 31.65 -4.10
C SER A 62 -37.36 30.73 -4.88
N LEU A 63 -36.26 31.28 -5.40
CA LEU A 63 -35.22 30.51 -6.10
C LEU A 63 -34.52 29.52 -5.17
N LEU A 64 -34.14 29.95 -3.97
CA LEU A 64 -33.49 29.11 -2.96
C LEU A 64 -34.37 27.93 -2.57
N GLN A 65 -35.63 28.20 -2.21
CA GLN A 65 -36.58 27.16 -1.81
C GLN A 65 -36.80 26.14 -2.92
N LYS A 66 -36.97 26.60 -4.17
CA LYS A 66 -37.13 25.73 -5.33
C LYS A 66 -35.88 24.88 -5.60
N THR A 67 -34.70 25.47 -5.46
CA THR A 67 -33.42 24.77 -5.69
C THR A 67 -33.22 23.64 -4.68
N LEU A 68 -33.43 23.92 -3.39
CA LEU A 68 -33.34 22.92 -2.32
C LEU A 68 -34.35 21.79 -2.50
N LEU A 69 -35.60 22.12 -2.82
CA LEU A 69 -36.64 21.13 -3.07
C LEU A 69 -36.28 20.21 -4.26
N ASN A 70 -35.71 20.77 -5.34
CA ASN A 70 -35.27 20.00 -6.51
C ASN A 70 -34.12 19.05 -6.19
N ILE A 71 -33.28 19.38 -5.20
CA ILE A 71 -32.17 18.52 -4.72
C ILE A 71 -32.70 17.41 -3.78
N GLY A 72 -33.93 17.52 -3.30
CA GLY A 72 -34.56 16.57 -2.38
C GLY A 72 -34.54 16.98 -0.91
N VAL A 73 -34.07 18.19 -0.60
CA VAL A 73 -34.07 18.72 0.77
C VAL A 73 -35.49 19.13 1.15
N ASP A 74 -35.97 18.70 2.32
CA ASP A 74 -37.25 19.14 2.87
C ASP A 74 -37.17 20.61 3.31
N VAL A 75 -37.93 21.46 2.62
CA VAL A 75 -37.97 22.92 2.81
C VAL A 75 -39.17 23.41 3.61
N THR A 76 -39.91 22.52 4.29
CA THR A 76 -41.05 22.94 5.13
C THR A 76 -40.61 23.74 6.36
N GLY A 77 -39.33 23.62 6.77
CA GLY A 77 -38.69 24.45 7.79
C GLY A 77 -38.12 25.77 7.25
N VAL A 78 -38.25 26.06 5.95
CA VAL A 78 -37.80 27.32 5.33
C VAL A 78 -38.99 28.29 5.26
N SER A 79 -38.94 29.32 6.10
CA SER A 79 -40.03 30.32 6.20
C SER A 79 -39.70 31.60 5.42
N TYR A 80 -40.74 32.39 5.10
CA TYR A 80 -40.59 33.69 4.43
C TYR A 80 -40.72 34.85 5.43
N THR A 81 -40.06 35.98 5.15
CA THR A 81 -40.27 37.24 5.85
C THR A 81 -40.44 38.42 4.89
N LYS A 82 -41.25 39.41 5.30
CA LYS A 82 -41.36 40.73 4.65
C LYS A 82 -40.47 41.79 5.29
N GLU A 83 -39.80 41.44 6.38
CA GLU A 83 -39.00 42.39 7.20
C GLU A 83 -37.61 42.64 6.61
N ALA A 84 -37.10 41.72 5.79
CA ALA A 84 -35.82 41.83 5.12
C ALA A 84 -35.80 41.04 3.80
N SER A 85 -34.93 41.46 2.88
CA SER A 85 -34.65 40.72 1.66
C SER A 85 -33.80 39.47 1.94
N THR A 86 -33.86 38.51 1.03
CA THR A 86 -32.96 37.35 1.02
C THR A 86 -31.51 37.81 1.03
N THR A 87 -30.69 37.18 1.87
CA THR A 87 -29.27 37.50 2.01
C THR A 87 -28.53 37.23 0.71
N LEU A 88 -27.69 38.19 0.31
CA LEU A 88 -26.86 38.09 -0.88
C LEU A 88 -25.39 38.27 -0.49
N SER A 89 -24.50 37.58 -1.18
CA SER A 89 -23.07 37.80 -1.12
C SER A 89 -22.55 38.09 -2.54
N PHE A 90 -21.54 38.95 -2.65
CA PHE A 90 -20.80 39.16 -3.89
C PHE A 90 -19.36 38.71 -3.66
N VAL A 91 -18.91 37.77 -4.50
CA VAL A 91 -17.56 37.24 -4.48
C VAL A 91 -16.70 38.10 -5.41
N HIS A 92 -15.63 38.65 -4.88
CA HIS A 92 -14.63 39.39 -5.63
C HIS A 92 -13.37 38.54 -5.74
N LEU A 93 -12.77 38.52 -6.93
CA LEU A 93 -11.47 37.92 -7.19
C LEU A 93 -10.45 39.04 -7.38
N ASP A 94 -9.33 38.98 -6.67
CA ASP A 94 -8.22 39.88 -6.94
C ASP A 94 -7.35 39.40 -8.13
N ASP A 95 -6.31 40.16 -8.46
CA ASP A 95 -5.41 39.87 -9.59
C ASP A 95 -4.63 38.54 -9.43
N LYS A 96 -4.60 37.97 -8.21
CA LYS A 96 -3.99 36.67 -7.91
C LYS A 96 -5.02 35.53 -7.87
N GLY A 97 -6.30 35.86 -7.95
CA GLY A 97 -7.41 34.91 -7.83
C GLY A 97 -7.89 34.70 -6.38
N ASP A 98 -7.40 35.48 -5.42
CA ASP A 98 -7.82 35.39 -4.03
C ASP A 98 -9.24 35.96 -3.86
N ARG A 99 -10.06 35.27 -3.06
CA ARG A 99 -11.47 35.59 -2.89
C ARG A 99 -11.71 36.52 -1.70
N SER A 100 -12.54 37.53 -1.91
CA SER A 100 -13.14 38.32 -0.81
C SER A 100 -14.65 38.43 -0.99
N PHE A 101 -15.38 38.62 0.11
CA PHE A 101 -16.85 38.60 0.12
C PHE A 101 -17.40 39.95 0.57
N SER A 102 -18.37 40.48 -0.17
CA SER A 102 -19.23 41.58 0.27
C SER A 102 -20.63 41.06 0.57
N PHE A 103 -21.03 41.09 1.85
CA PHE A 103 -22.33 40.60 2.29
C PHE A 103 -23.36 41.73 2.32
N PHE A 104 -24.49 41.51 1.66
CA PHE A 104 -25.68 42.35 1.76
C PHE A 104 -26.65 41.69 2.73
N ARG A 105 -26.39 41.93 4.02
CA ARG A 105 -27.06 41.29 5.17
C ARG A 105 -27.32 42.30 6.29
N SER A 106 -27.97 43.44 5.99
CA SER A 106 -28.15 44.55 6.96
C SER A 106 -29.58 45.14 6.99
N PRO A 107 -30.56 44.42 7.57
CA PRO A 107 -30.51 43.01 7.96
C PRO A 107 -30.88 42.09 6.79
N GLY A 108 -30.44 40.83 6.85
CA GLY A 108 -30.82 39.79 5.90
C GLY A 108 -31.93 38.90 6.45
N ALA A 109 -32.73 38.26 5.59
CA ALA A 109 -33.87 37.46 6.03
C ALA A 109 -33.52 36.34 7.02
N ASP A 110 -32.35 35.72 6.89
CA ASP A 110 -31.88 34.63 7.74
C ASP A 110 -31.65 35.06 9.20
N THR A 111 -31.43 36.36 9.45
CA THR A 111 -31.30 36.89 10.82
C THR A 111 -32.63 37.00 11.56
N PHE A 112 -33.77 36.87 10.86
CA PHE A 112 -35.13 36.93 11.42
C PHE A 112 -35.74 35.54 11.71
N LEU A 113 -34.91 34.50 11.80
CA LEU A 113 -35.36 33.20 12.27
C LEU A 113 -35.78 33.31 13.75
N HIS A 114 -37.03 33.01 14.07
CA HIS A 114 -37.52 33.04 15.45
C HIS A 114 -37.68 31.64 16.01
N THR A 115 -37.71 31.51 17.34
CA THR A 115 -38.02 30.24 18.02
C THR A 115 -39.34 29.61 17.56
N ARG A 116 -40.34 30.41 17.19
CA ARG A 116 -41.62 29.91 16.63
C ARG A 116 -41.49 29.25 15.26
N ASP A 117 -40.41 29.55 14.53
CA ASP A 117 -40.12 28.99 13.21
C ASP A 117 -39.39 27.64 13.34
N ILE A 118 -38.96 27.26 14.56
CA ILE A 118 -38.25 26.02 14.83
C ILE A 118 -39.25 24.86 14.94
N PRO A 119 -39.16 23.83 14.07
CA PRO A 119 -40.09 22.70 14.09
C PRO A 119 -39.71 21.69 15.19
N LEU A 120 -39.97 22.03 16.45
CA LEU A 120 -39.51 21.27 17.62
C LEU A 120 -39.82 19.76 17.55
N GLY A 121 -41.05 19.39 17.15
CA GLY A 121 -41.43 17.96 17.04
C GLY A 121 -40.66 17.19 15.94
N ARG A 122 -40.10 17.89 14.95
CA ARG A 122 -39.21 17.28 13.94
C ARG A 122 -37.80 17.12 14.48
N ILE A 123 -37.31 18.13 15.21
CA ILE A 123 -36.01 18.09 15.88
C ILE A 123 -35.92 16.93 16.87
N GLU A 124 -36.99 16.67 17.62
CA GLU A 124 -37.08 15.53 18.55
C GLU A 124 -36.94 14.15 17.88
N THR A 125 -37.04 14.07 16.56
CA THR A 125 -37.02 12.80 15.82
C THR A 125 -35.94 12.75 14.73
N CYS A 126 -35.03 13.72 14.70
CA CYS A 126 -33.87 13.67 13.80
C CYS A 126 -32.73 12.89 14.45
N GLN A 127 -31.88 12.25 13.65
CA GLN A 127 -30.71 11.53 14.15
C GLN A 127 -29.54 12.49 14.38
N VAL A 128 -29.37 13.46 13.48
CA VAL A 128 -28.33 14.50 13.56
C VAL A 128 -28.96 15.89 13.42
N LEU A 129 -28.55 16.83 14.26
CA LEU A 129 -28.73 18.26 14.04
C LEU A 129 -27.38 18.88 13.65
N HIS A 130 -27.31 19.45 12.45
CA HIS A 130 -26.15 20.22 12.00
C HIS A 130 -26.41 21.72 12.12
N TYR A 131 -25.46 22.46 12.68
CA TYR A 131 -25.55 23.91 12.86
C TYR A 131 -24.19 24.60 12.66
N GLY A 132 -24.23 25.88 12.33
CA GLY A 132 -23.04 26.72 12.18
C GLY A 132 -23.16 28.06 12.92
N SER A 133 -22.04 28.77 13.06
CA SER A 133 -21.99 29.99 13.89
C SER A 133 -22.71 31.20 13.28
N LEU A 134 -22.89 31.25 11.96
CA LEU A 134 -23.43 32.43 11.26
C LEU A 134 -24.90 32.75 11.61
N SER A 135 -25.68 31.72 11.93
CA SER A 135 -27.05 31.87 12.46
C SER A 135 -27.09 32.51 13.85
N MET A 136 -25.96 32.54 14.57
CA MET A 136 -25.82 33.17 15.89
C MET A 136 -25.30 34.60 15.84
N THR A 137 -25.12 35.18 14.67
CA THR A 137 -24.62 36.57 14.54
C THR A 137 -25.61 37.61 15.07
N HIS A 138 -26.93 37.40 14.96
CA HIS A 138 -27.96 38.38 15.32
C HIS A 138 -29.13 37.77 16.08
N GLU A 139 -29.80 38.55 16.92
CA GLU A 139 -31.14 38.22 17.43
C GLU A 139 -32.21 38.60 16.39
N PRO A 140 -33.31 37.82 16.25
CA PRO A 140 -33.71 36.65 17.05
C PRO A 140 -33.11 35.30 16.63
N ALA A 141 -32.38 35.23 15.50
CA ALA A 141 -31.85 33.98 14.95
C ALA A 141 -30.93 33.22 15.92
N ARG A 142 -30.09 33.94 16.67
CA ARG A 142 -29.22 33.39 17.72
C ARG A 142 -30.02 32.59 18.74
N THR A 143 -31.08 33.18 19.30
CA THR A 143 -31.95 32.48 20.25
C THR A 143 -32.64 31.27 19.61
N ALA A 144 -33.05 31.38 18.34
CA ALA A 144 -33.71 30.29 17.62
C ALA A 144 -32.77 29.08 17.40
N THR A 145 -31.53 29.31 16.94
CA THR A 145 -30.51 28.28 16.78
C THR A 145 -30.18 27.61 18.10
N LYS A 146 -29.93 28.40 19.16
CA LYS A 146 -29.64 27.83 20.49
C LYS A 146 -30.78 26.96 21.00
N THR A 147 -32.04 27.35 20.74
CA THR A 147 -33.21 26.54 21.10
C THR A 147 -33.23 25.21 20.36
N ALA A 148 -32.92 25.20 19.05
CA ALA A 148 -32.87 23.97 18.26
C ALA A 148 -31.79 23.00 18.77
N VAL A 149 -30.59 23.50 19.06
CA VAL A 149 -29.45 22.71 19.58
C VAL A 149 -29.76 22.10 20.94
N LEU A 150 -30.27 22.90 21.88
CA LEU A 150 -30.65 22.40 23.20
C LEU A 150 -31.74 21.33 23.10
N LYS A 151 -32.72 21.53 22.22
CA LYS A 151 -33.81 20.58 22.03
C LYS A 151 -33.34 19.26 21.38
N ALA A 152 -32.43 19.33 20.41
CA ALA A 152 -31.81 18.15 19.81
C ALA A 152 -30.98 17.36 20.84
N LYS A 153 -30.22 18.06 21.69
CA LYS A 153 -29.47 17.44 22.79
C LYS A 153 -30.38 16.70 23.76
N GLU A 154 -31.49 17.32 24.19
CA GLU A 154 -32.48 16.69 25.06
C GLU A 154 -33.09 15.43 24.43
N ALA A 155 -33.22 15.40 23.11
CA ALA A 155 -33.73 14.26 22.36
C ALA A 155 -32.68 13.17 22.07
N GLY A 156 -31.40 13.40 22.42
CA GLY A 156 -30.30 12.47 22.17
C GLY A 156 -29.85 12.42 20.70
N ALA A 157 -30.16 13.44 19.91
CA ALA A 157 -29.63 13.56 18.56
C ALA A 157 -28.14 13.92 18.60
N LEU A 158 -27.35 13.41 17.64
CA LEU A 158 -25.96 13.81 17.46
C LEU A 158 -25.89 15.26 16.99
N LEU A 159 -24.96 16.02 17.56
CA LEU A 159 -24.78 17.44 17.29
C LEU A 159 -23.51 17.66 16.45
N SER A 160 -23.71 18.08 15.19
CA SER A 160 -22.64 18.43 14.27
C SER A 160 -22.47 19.94 14.17
N PHE A 161 -21.24 20.42 14.37
CA PHE A 161 -20.92 21.84 14.36
C PHE A 161 -19.81 22.17 13.36
N ASP A 162 -20.04 23.22 12.57
CA ASP A 162 -19.03 23.88 11.72
C ASP A 162 -18.97 25.37 12.07
N PRO A 163 -17.88 25.87 12.69
CA PRO A 163 -17.75 27.28 13.02
C PRO A 163 -17.94 28.20 11.80
N ASN A 164 -17.43 27.83 10.62
CA ASN A 164 -17.49 28.58 9.36
C ASN A 164 -17.38 30.10 9.56
N ILE A 165 -16.27 30.56 10.15
CA ILE A 165 -16.14 31.93 10.64
C ILE A 165 -16.13 32.93 9.47
N ARG A 166 -16.98 33.96 9.55
CA ARG A 166 -16.94 35.13 8.65
C ARG A 166 -16.90 36.41 9.47
N PHE A 167 -15.70 36.91 9.77
CA PHE A 167 -15.51 38.08 10.63
C PHE A 167 -16.31 39.32 10.20
N ALA A 168 -16.56 39.50 8.89
CA ALA A 168 -17.36 40.59 8.36
C ALA A 168 -18.84 40.59 8.81
N LEU A 169 -19.34 39.48 9.36
CA LEU A 169 -20.72 39.32 9.81
C LEU A 169 -20.90 39.42 11.33
N TRP A 170 -19.81 39.65 12.07
CA TRP A 170 -19.81 39.78 13.53
C TRP A 170 -19.53 41.22 13.95
N GLU A 171 -20.11 41.68 15.07
CA GLU A 171 -19.81 43.02 15.59
C GLU A 171 -18.37 43.12 16.08
N SER A 172 -17.84 42.02 16.62
CA SER A 172 -16.45 41.90 17.07
C SER A 172 -15.96 40.45 17.01
N GLN A 173 -14.63 40.27 16.91
CA GLN A 173 -14.02 38.94 17.01
C GLN A 173 -14.28 38.27 18.37
N GLU A 174 -14.41 39.06 19.43
CA GLU A 174 -14.73 38.58 20.77
C GLU A 174 -16.14 37.98 20.84
N GLU A 175 -17.14 38.66 20.26
CA GLU A 175 -18.50 38.14 20.16
C GLU A 175 -18.56 36.85 19.32
N ALA A 176 -17.81 36.82 18.21
CA ALA A 176 -17.68 35.62 17.38
C ALA A 176 -17.14 34.46 18.21
N LYS A 177 -16.01 34.67 18.91
CA LYS A 177 -15.36 33.66 19.76
C LYS A 177 -16.31 33.16 20.84
N GLN A 178 -17.04 34.04 21.53
CA GLN A 178 -18.00 33.65 22.56
C GLN A 178 -19.12 32.73 22.04
N ASN A 179 -19.70 33.03 20.88
CA ASN A 179 -20.76 32.19 20.31
C ASN A 179 -20.23 30.89 19.69
N ILE A 180 -19.00 30.88 19.17
CA ILE A 180 -18.33 29.66 18.70
C ILE A 180 -18.03 28.74 19.88
N LEU A 181 -17.47 29.26 20.98
CA LEU A 181 -17.23 28.49 22.20
C LEU A 181 -18.54 27.90 22.75
N TRP A 182 -19.65 28.64 22.69
CA TRP A 182 -20.97 28.10 23.02
C TRP A 182 -21.35 26.94 22.10
N GLY A 183 -21.11 27.03 20.79
CA GLY A 183 -21.36 25.94 19.85
C GLY A 183 -20.53 24.70 20.14
N LEU A 184 -19.24 24.88 20.48
CA LEU A 184 -18.32 23.80 20.83
C LEU A 184 -18.76 23.02 22.08
N MET A 185 -19.34 23.68 23.08
CA MET A 185 -19.85 23.04 24.31
C MET A 185 -20.93 21.97 24.07
N TYR A 186 -21.54 21.94 22.89
CA TYR A 186 -22.60 21.02 22.55
C TYR A 186 -22.25 20.09 21.38
N ALA A 187 -21.09 20.24 20.74
CA ALA A 187 -20.75 19.46 19.57
C ALA A 187 -20.31 18.03 19.93
N ASP A 188 -20.88 17.03 19.27
CA ASP A 188 -20.38 15.65 19.26
C ASP A 188 -19.40 15.44 18.10
N ILE A 189 -19.67 16.12 16.97
CA ILE A 189 -18.87 16.11 15.75
C ILE A 189 -18.49 17.55 15.40
N LEU A 190 -17.20 17.84 15.38
CA LEU A 190 -16.65 19.13 14.98
C LEU A 190 -15.88 19.00 13.67
N LYS A 191 -16.27 19.78 12.66
CA LYS A 191 -15.40 20.07 11.51
C LYS A 191 -14.87 21.49 11.67
N ILE A 192 -13.56 21.66 11.49
CA ILE A 192 -12.88 22.94 11.68
C ILE A 192 -11.72 23.07 10.68
N SER A 193 -11.41 24.28 10.21
CA SER A 193 -10.20 24.51 9.40
C SER A 193 -8.95 24.77 10.26
N GLU A 194 -7.76 24.73 9.65
CA GLU A 194 -6.51 25.08 10.34
C GLU A 194 -6.56 26.52 10.88
N GLU A 195 -7.09 27.47 10.10
CA GLU A 195 -7.18 28.87 10.49
C GLU A 195 -8.18 29.09 11.63
N GLU A 196 -9.30 28.35 11.61
CA GLU A 196 -10.30 28.40 12.68
C GLU A 196 -9.79 27.77 13.97
N LEU A 197 -9.07 26.65 13.86
CA LEU A 197 -8.41 26.01 14.99
C LEU A 197 -7.45 26.99 15.66
N ALA A 198 -6.55 27.58 14.88
CA ALA A 198 -5.57 28.56 15.35
C ALA A 198 -6.23 29.78 16.02
N PHE A 199 -7.33 30.29 15.47
CA PHE A 199 -8.06 31.41 16.07
C PHE A 199 -8.68 31.05 17.44
N ILE A 200 -9.19 29.83 17.60
CA ILE A 200 -9.86 29.39 18.82
C ILE A 200 -8.84 29.05 19.91
N THR A 201 -7.84 28.22 19.59
CA THR A 201 -6.87 27.66 20.54
C THR A 201 -5.63 28.55 20.74
N GLY A 202 -5.26 29.32 19.72
CA GLY A 202 -4.02 30.10 19.69
C GLY A 202 -2.79 29.30 19.25
N THR A 203 -2.96 28.11 18.67
CA THR A 203 -1.86 27.27 18.14
C THR A 203 -2.15 26.79 16.72
N ASP A 204 -1.14 26.84 15.86
CA ASP A 204 -1.20 26.30 14.48
C ASP A 204 -0.89 24.79 14.44
N ASP A 205 -0.45 24.22 15.56
CA ASP A 205 -0.25 22.77 15.73
C ASP A 205 -1.61 22.05 15.80
N VAL A 206 -1.92 21.30 14.74
CA VAL A 206 -3.20 20.59 14.56
C VAL A 206 -3.40 19.50 15.61
N GLU A 207 -2.36 18.73 15.94
CA GLU A 207 -2.46 17.63 16.91
C GLU A 207 -2.73 18.18 18.31
N LYS A 208 -1.98 19.22 18.70
CA LYS A 208 -2.12 19.89 19.99
C LYS A 208 -3.44 20.64 20.10
N GLY A 209 -3.80 21.44 19.09
CA GLY A 209 -5.02 22.24 19.09
C GLY A 209 -6.27 21.36 19.15
N SER A 210 -6.32 20.27 18.38
CA SER A 210 -7.44 19.32 18.43
C SER A 210 -7.53 18.61 19.79
N LEU A 211 -6.40 18.28 20.42
CA LEU A 211 -6.38 17.68 21.75
C LEU A 211 -6.92 18.64 22.82
N GLU A 212 -6.53 19.91 22.76
CA GLU A 212 -7.04 20.96 23.66
C GLU A 212 -8.57 21.10 23.54
N LEU A 213 -9.10 21.15 22.32
CA LEU A 213 -10.54 21.20 22.08
C LEU A 213 -11.27 19.96 22.58
N GLN A 214 -10.74 18.76 22.32
CA GLN A 214 -11.34 17.51 22.80
C GLN A 214 -11.41 17.47 24.33
N GLN A 215 -10.32 17.82 25.01
CA GLN A 215 -10.26 17.81 26.47
C GLN A 215 -11.15 18.88 27.12
N GLN A 216 -11.25 20.06 26.50
CA GLN A 216 -12.01 21.16 27.05
C GLN A 216 -13.53 21.00 26.87
N PHE A 217 -13.96 20.45 25.73
CA PHE A 217 -15.37 20.41 25.34
C PHE A 217 -15.97 19.01 25.26
N ASP A 218 -15.19 17.95 25.51
CA ASP A 218 -15.62 16.55 25.45
C ASP A 218 -16.17 16.14 24.08
N ILE A 219 -15.58 16.68 23.01
CA ILE A 219 -16.00 16.42 21.62
C ILE A 219 -15.52 15.03 21.19
N THR A 220 -16.46 14.18 20.75
CA THR A 220 -16.15 12.78 20.41
C THR A 220 -15.31 12.69 19.14
N LEU A 221 -15.70 13.38 18.07
CA LEU A 221 -14.99 13.40 16.80
C LEU A 221 -14.65 14.84 16.39
N ILE A 222 -13.35 15.13 16.27
CA ILE A 222 -12.84 16.38 15.69
C ILE A 222 -12.17 16.05 14.36
N VAL A 223 -12.51 16.80 13.32
CA VAL A 223 -11.87 16.73 12.02
C VAL A 223 -11.37 18.11 11.62
N VAL A 224 -10.06 18.21 11.43
CA VAL A 224 -9.37 19.41 10.96
C VAL A 224 -9.11 19.26 9.46
N THR A 225 -9.75 20.09 8.64
CA THR A 225 -9.56 20.05 7.17
C THR A 225 -8.30 20.80 6.78
N LEU A 226 -7.46 20.18 5.94
CA LEU A 226 -6.11 20.63 5.54
C LEU A 226 -6.04 20.97 4.04
N ALA A 227 -7.12 21.52 3.49
CA ALA A 227 -7.27 21.81 2.05
C ALA A 227 -6.93 20.58 1.16
N GLU A 228 -6.07 20.75 0.15
CA GLU A 228 -5.68 19.68 -0.79
C GLU A 228 -4.95 18.49 -0.14
N LYS A 229 -4.43 18.68 1.09
CA LYS A 229 -3.73 17.62 1.83
C LYS A 229 -4.67 16.61 2.47
N GLY A 230 -5.98 16.90 2.53
CA GLY A 230 -6.99 16.04 3.12
C GLY A 230 -7.42 16.52 4.50
N CYS A 231 -7.35 15.64 5.51
CA CYS A 231 -7.77 16.00 6.86
C CYS A 231 -6.95 15.29 7.94
N TYR A 232 -6.91 15.89 9.12
CA TYR A 232 -6.52 15.25 10.36
C TYR A 232 -7.77 14.95 11.19
N TYR A 233 -7.83 13.80 11.86
CA TYR A 233 -8.93 13.45 12.76
C TYR A 233 -8.43 13.11 14.16
N ARG A 234 -9.30 13.38 15.15
CA ARG A 234 -9.15 12.91 16.52
C ARG A 234 -10.46 12.30 16.98
N LEU A 235 -10.40 11.04 17.41
CA LEU A 235 -11.53 10.23 17.85
C LEU A 235 -11.13 9.46 19.11
N ALA A 236 -11.68 9.84 20.27
CA ALA A 236 -11.49 9.22 21.59
C ALA A 236 -10.36 8.15 21.72
N GLY A 237 -9.09 8.58 21.76
CA GLY A 237 -7.92 7.71 21.97
C GLY A 237 -7.17 7.25 20.70
N GLN A 238 -7.64 7.63 19.51
CA GLN A 238 -6.96 7.46 18.23
C GLN A 238 -7.01 8.75 17.41
N ASP A 239 -5.99 8.99 16.59
CA ASP A 239 -5.88 10.12 15.69
C ASP A 239 -5.03 9.75 14.47
N GLY A 240 -5.07 10.59 13.43
CA GLY A 240 -4.27 10.36 12.24
C GLY A 240 -4.60 11.31 11.10
N TYR A 241 -3.76 11.24 10.07
CA TYR A 241 -3.95 11.95 8.81
C TYR A 241 -4.60 11.04 7.78
N VAL A 242 -5.56 11.57 7.04
CA VAL A 242 -6.18 10.89 5.89
C VAL A 242 -5.92 11.76 4.66
N PRO A 243 -5.22 11.24 3.65
CA PRO A 243 -4.78 12.03 2.51
C PRO A 243 -5.95 12.52 1.65
N GLY A 244 -5.75 13.69 1.03
CA GLY A 244 -6.67 14.27 0.06
C GLY A 244 -6.53 13.66 -1.34
N PHE A 245 -7.35 14.14 -2.27
CA PHE A 245 -7.33 13.72 -3.67
C PHE A 245 -6.77 14.83 -4.56
N GLN A 246 -5.81 14.49 -5.43
CA GLN A 246 -5.24 15.44 -6.38
C GLN A 246 -6.20 15.62 -7.57
N VAL A 247 -6.74 16.82 -7.71
CA VAL A 247 -7.73 17.15 -8.75
C VAL A 247 -7.44 18.53 -9.37
N ASN A 248 -7.94 18.74 -10.59
CA ASN A 248 -7.90 20.06 -11.22
C ASN A 248 -8.95 20.98 -10.59
N VAL A 249 -8.51 21.88 -9.71
CA VAL A 249 -9.38 22.80 -8.98
C VAL A 249 -9.92 23.90 -9.90
N ILE A 250 -11.25 24.05 -9.93
CA ILE A 250 -11.98 25.12 -10.61
C ILE A 250 -12.56 26.11 -9.61
N ASP A 251 -13.18 25.60 -8.54
CA ASP A 251 -13.89 26.43 -7.56
C ASP A 251 -14.01 25.71 -6.21
N THR A 252 -13.38 26.25 -5.16
CA THR A 252 -13.37 25.62 -3.82
C THR A 252 -14.65 25.85 -3.00
N THR A 253 -15.66 26.54 -3.55
CA THR A 253 -16.89 26.88 -2.80
C THR A 253 -17.65 25.61 -2.41
N GLY A 254 -17.94 25.45 -1.12
CA GLY A 254 -18.73 24.32 -0.61
C GLY A 254 -17.96 23.01 -0.45
N ALA A 255 -16.65 22.98 -0.70
CA ALA A 255 -15.84 21.77 -0.53
C ALA A 255 -15.86 21.25 0.92
N GLY A 256 -15.72 22.14 1.90
CA GLY A 256 -15.82 21.78 3.33
C GLY A 256 -17.22 21.32 3.75
N ASP A 257 -18.26 21.91 3.15
CA ASP A 257 -19.66 21.54 3.42
C ASP A 257 -19.98 20.15 2.83
N ALA A 258 -19.47 19.88 1.63
CA ALA A 258 -19.60 18.59 0.98
C ALA A 258 -18.82 17.49 1.73
N PHE A 259 -17.60 17.80 2.17
CA PHE A 259 -16.82 16.94 3.06
C PHE A 259 -17.64 16.56 4.30
N LEU A 260 -18.19 17.55 5.01
CA LEU A 260 -18.96 17.32 6.23
C LEU A 260 -20.25 16.53 5.93
N GLY A 261 -20.95 16.85 4.85
CA GLY A 261 -22.13 16.09 4.42
C GLY A 261 -21.83 14.63 4.11
N CYS A 262 -20.71 14.35 3.43
CA CYS A 262 -20.25 13.00 3.14
C CYS A 262 -19.85 12.24 4.41
N LEU A 263 -19.15 12.89 5.35
CA LEU A 263 -18.79 12.29 6.63
C LEU A 263 -20.04 11.91 7.44
N LEU A 264 -21.00 12.84 7.57
CA LEU A 264 -22.25 12.59 8.29
C LEU A 264 -23.06 11.46 7.63
N TYR A 265 -23.06 11.38 6.29
CA TYR A 265 -23.71 10.29 5.57
C TYR A 265 -23.13 8.93 5.96
N LYS A 266 -21.79 8.79 5.95
CA LYS A 266 -21.12 7.52 6.29
C LYS A 266 -21.27 7.15 7.76
N ILE A 267 -21.32 8.13 8.67
CA ILE A 267 -21.62 7.89 10.09
C ILE A 267 -23.04 7.33 10.25
N LEU A 268 -24.02 7.91 9.56
CA LEU A 268 -25.41 7.42 9.59
C LEU A 268 -25.54 6.04 8.96
N GLU A 269 -24.82 5.76 7.87
CA GLU A 269 -24.82 4.47 7.20
C GLU A 269 -24.25 3.36 8.08
N ALA A 270 -23.17 3.65 8.82
CA ALA A 270 -22.55 2.66 9.72
C ALA A 270 -23.47 2.24 10.88
N GLY A 271 -24.31 3.14 11.37
CA GLY A 271 -25.29 2.86 12.43
C GLY A 271 -24.69 2.50 13.79
N SER A 272 -23.36 2.62 13.97
CA SER A 272 -22.63 2.38 15.22
C SER A 272 -22.41 3.67 16.01
N SER A 273 -22.13 3.55 17.31
CA SER A 273 -21.65 4.68 18.11
C SER A 273 -20.32 5.20 17.55
N LEU A 274 -20.09 6.51 17.62
CA LEU A 274 -18.81 7.11 17.22
C LEU A 274 -17.63 6.52 18.01
N ASN A 275 -17.84 6.24 19.30
CA ASN A 275 -16.83 5.66 20.19
C ASN A 275 -16.43 4.21 19.81
N ASP A 276 -17.23 3.53 18.99
CA ASP A 276 -16.99 2.13 18.62
C ASP A 276 -16.36 2.00 17.22
N LEU A 277 -16.04 3.12 16.56
CA LEU A 277 -15.41 3.10 15.23
C LEU A 277 -13.94 2.66 15.31
N SER A 278 -13.60 1.59 14.61
CA SER A 278 -12.21 1.20 14.39
C SER A 278 -11.47 2.22 13.52
N ASN A 279 -10.13 2.23 13.60
CA ASN A 279 -9.27 3.05 12.73
C ASN A 279 -9.60 2.84 11.24
N GLN A 280 -9.79 1.60 10.80
CA GLN A 280 -10.16 1.28 9.42
C GLN A 280 -11.50 1.90 9.02
N GLN A 281 -12.50 1.86 9.90
CA GLN A 281 -13.81 2.45 9.63
C GLN A 281 -13.73 3.96 9.50
N ILE A 282 -13.12 4.67 10.47
CA ILE A 282 -13.03 6.13 10.43
C ILE A 282 -12.18 6.60 9.24
N THR A 283 -11.07 5.94 8.94
CA THR A 283 -10.23 6.25 7.78
C THR A 283 -11.02 6.09 6.47
N SER A 284 -11.79 5.00 6.32
CA SER A 284 -12.66 4.81 5.15
C SER A 284 -13.74 5.90 5.02
N MET A 285 -14.36 6.31 6.14
CA MET A 285 -15.34 7.40 6.15
C MET A 285 -14.71 8.74 5.72
N LEU A 286 -13.50 9.03 6.21
CA LEU A 286 -12.78 10.25 5.90
C LEU A 286 -12.21 10.25 4.47
N THR A 287 -11.80 9.10 3.93
CA THR A 287 -11.45 8.96 2.51
C THR A 287 -12.65 9.30 1.62
N PHE A 288 -13.83 8.78 1.97
CA PHE A 288 -15.07 9.11 1.26
C PHE A 288 -15.40 10.61 1.36
N ALA A 289 -15.22 11.20 2.53
CA ALA A 289 -15.43 12.64 2.74
C ALA A 289 -14.42 13.52 1.97
N ASN A 290 -13.14 13.16 1.97
CA ASN A 290 -12.09 13.83 1.19
C ASN A 290 -12.38 13.77 -0.31
N ALA A 291 -12.80 12.61 -0.83
CA ALA A 291 -13.19 12.46 -2.24
C ALA A 291 -14.41 13.34 -2.58
N GLY A 292 -15.43 13.36 -1.71
CA GLY A 292 -16.60 14.22 -1.88
C GLY A 292 -16.24 15.72 -1.89
N GLY A 293 -15.40 16.16 -0.96
CA GLY A 293 -14.88 17.53 -0.92
C GLY A 293 -14.09 17.89 -2.18
N ALA A 294 -13.17 17.01 -2.60
CA ALA A 294 -12.36 17.20 -3.80
C ALA A 294 -13.20 17.28 -5.08
N LEU A 295 -14.21 16.41 -5.24
CA LEU A 295 -15.11 16.43 -6.41
C LEU A 295 -15.83 17.76 -6.59
N VAL A 296 -16.30 18.38 -5.50
CA VAL A 296 -16.94 19.70 -5.57
C VAL A 296 -15.98 20.75 -6.13
N THR A 297 -14.69 20.66 -5.79
CA THR A 297 -13.70 21.63 -6.30
C THR A 297 -13.52 21.59 -7.81
N THR A 298 -13.90 20.50 -8.47
CA THR A 298 -13.77 20.31 -9.93
C THR A 298 -14.93 20.94 -10.71
N ARG A 299 -15.88 21.59 -10.04
CA ARG A 299 -17.12 22.15 -10.60
C ARG A 299 -17.35 23.54 -10.04
N LYS A 300 -18.12 24.38 -10.76
CA LYS A 300 -18.51 25.71 -10.26
C LYS A 300 -19.76 25.63 -9.38
N GLY A 301 -19.79 26.47 -8.35
CA GLY A 301 -20.93 26.67 -7.45
C GLY A 301 -21.04 25.60 -6.37
N ALA A 302 -21.80 25.89 -5.31
CA ALA A 302 -21.93 24.99 -4.15
C ALA A 302 -23.07 23.97 -4.31
N LEU A 303 -24.33 24.40 -4.07
CA LEU A 303 -25.50 23.50 -4.06
C LEU A 303 -25.65 22.63 -5.33
N GLY A 304 -25.28 23.17 -6.49
CA GLY A 304 -25.34 22.45 -7.77
C GLY A 304 -24.27 21.37 -7.94
N ALA A 305 -23.11 21.55 -7.31
CA ALA A 305 -21.91 20.73 -7.50
C ALA A 305 -21.84 19.48 -6.62
N MET A 306 -22.74 19.36 -5.63
CA MET A 306 -22.73 18.26 -4.64
C MET A 306 -22.66 16.88 -5.31
N PRO A 307 -21.71 16.03 -4.91
CA PRO A 307 -21.46 14.76 -5.59
C PRO A 307 -22.51 13.71 -5.24
N THR A 308 -22.60 12.69 -6.09
CA THR A 308 -23.34 11.45 -5.83
C THR A 308 -22.40 10.36 -5.30
N THR A 309 -22.96 9.32 -4.70
CA THR A 309 -22.18 8.17 -4.21
C THR A 309 -21.37 7.50 -5.32
N ASP A 310 -21.94 7.37 -6.52
CA ASP A 310 -21.27 6.76 -7.67
C ASP A 310 -20.05 7.58 -8.11
N GLU A 311 -20.16 8.91 -8.16
CA GLU A 311 -19.04 9.80 -8.51
C GLU A 311 -17.91 9.73 -7.47
N ILE A 312 -18.26 9.65 -6.18
CA ILE A 312 -17.29 9.52 -5.09
C ILE A 312 -16.55 8.18 -5.20
N ASN A 313 -17.30 7.08 -5.34
CA ASN A 313 -16.70 5.75 -5.47
C ASN A 313 -15.81 5.68 -6.72
N GLN A 314 -16.26 6.22 -7.85
CA GLN A 314 -15.45 6.28 -9.07
C GLN A 314 -14.14 7.03 -8.87
N MET A 315 -14.14 8.15 -8.13
CA MET A 315 -12.90 8.87 -7.80
C MET A 315 -11.98 8.04 -6.90
N ILE A 316 -12.53 7.36 -5.89
CA ILE A 316 -11.76 6.49 -5.00
C ILE A 316 -11.11 5.36 -5.80
N ASP A 317 -11.90 4.65 -6.63
CA ASP A 317 -11.44 3.54 -7.46
C ASP A 317 -10.38 4.00 -8.47
N SER A 318 -10.58 5.15 -9.12
CA SER A 318 -9.60 5.70 -10.06
C SER A 318 -8.29 6.06 -9.38
N ASN A 319 -8.35 6.62 -8.17
CA ASN A 319 -7.16 6.96 -7.39
C ASN A 319 -6.43 5.70 -6.90
N GLN A 320 -7.17 4.65 -6.52
CA GLN A 320 -6.58 3.34 -6.22
C GLN A 320 -5.89 2.74 -7.45
N GLN A 321 -6.50 2.82 -8.64
CA GLN A 321 -5.87 2.35 -9.88
C GLN A 321 -4.59 3.12 -10.23
N VAL A 322 -4.57 4.44 -10.01
CA VAL A 322 -3.36 5.27 -10.20
C VAL A 322 -2.26 4.86 -9.20
N ASN A 323 -2.62 4.61 -7.94
CA ASN A 323 -1.66 4.12 -6.94
C ASN A 323 -1.17 2.69 -7.27
N ASP A 324 -2.04 1.81 -7.75
CA ASP A 324 -1.70 0.46 -8.21
C ASP A 324 -0.67 0.47 -9.34
N GLU A 325 -0.84 1.37 -10.31
CA GLU A 325 0.12 1.56 -11.40
C GLU A 325 1.41 2.25 -10.91
N TYR A 326 1.30 3.16 -9.95
CA TYR A 326 2.47 3.83 -9.36
C TYR A 326 3.36 2.86 -8.58
N PHE A 327 2.80 1.94 -7.79
CA PHE A 327 3.59 0.93 -7.07
C PHE A 327 4.17 -0.15 -7.96
N ARG A 328 3.88 -0.14 -9.26
CA ARG A 328 4.40 -1.15 -10.19
C ARG A 328 5.93 -1.09 -10.20
N PRO A 329 6.64 -2.21 -9.94
CA PRO A 329 8.09 -2.22 -9.96
C PRO A 329 8.61 -1.72 -11.31
N GLY A 330 9.60 -0.86 -11.26
CA GLY A 330 10.31 -0.32 -12.40
C GLY A 330 11.33 -1.28 -12.97
N PHE A 331 11.89 -2.22 -12.20
CA PHE A 331 12.87 -3.19 -12.70
C PHE A 331 12.75 -4.61 -12.13
N HIS A 332 11.92 -4.84 -11.12
CA HIS A 332 11.59 -6.20 -10.68
C HIS A 332 10.53 -6.86 -11.57
N PHE A 333 10.63 -8.19 -11.71
CA PHE A 333 9.59 -8.95 -12.40
C PHE A 333 8.29 -8.96 -11.57
N SER A 334 7.16 -8.77 -12.24
CA SER A 334 5.81 -8.84 -11.67
C SER A 334 4.84 -9.33 -12.75
N PRO A 335 3.73 -10.02 -12.42
CA PRO A 335 2.82 -10.55 -13.43
C PRO A 335 2.07 -9.39 -14.12
N PRO A 336 1.68 -9.48 -15.41
CA PRO A 336 0.98 -8.37 -16.08
C PRO A 336 -0.30 -7.94 -15.35
N SER A 337 -0.95 -8.88 -14.67
CA SER A 337 -2.13 -8.67 -13.83
C SER A 337 -2.22 -9.77 -12.77
N HIS A 338 -3.15 -9.59 -11.82
CA HIS A 338 -3.54 -10.58 -10.82
C HIS A 338 -2.39 -11.06 -9.92
N TRP A 339 -2.44 -12.29 -9.43
CA TRP A 339 -1.58 -12.79 -8.36
C TRP A 339 -0.34 -13.53 -8.87
N LEU A 340 0.81 -13.28 -8.24
CA LEU A 340 2.04 -14.05 -8.36
C LEU A 340 2.59 -14.38 -6.97
N ASN A 341 3.05 -15.63 -6.78
CA ASN A 341 3.91 -16.02 -5.66
C ASN A 341 5.20 -16.68 -6.14
N ASP A 342 5.44 -17.93 -5.77
CA ASP A 342 6.74 -18.61 -5.85
C ASP A 342 7.31 -18.62 -7.29
N PRO A 343 8.62 -18.38 -7.47
CA PRO A 343 9.31 -18.70 -8.71
C PRO A 343 9.37 -20.22 -8.88
N ASN A 344 9.13 -20.68 -10.12
CA ASN A 344 9.13 -22.09 -10.49
C ASN A 344 9.93 -22.33 -11.75
N GLY A 345 10.28 -23.60 -11.98
CA GLY A 345 10.74 -24.02 -13.30
C GLY A 345 11.99 -23.32 -13.82
N LEU A 346 12.82 -22.73 -12.95
CA LEU A 346 13.95 -21.90 -13.36
C LEU A 346 15.00 -22.76 -14.08
N VAL A 347 15.09 -22.58 -15.40
CA VAL A 347 16.01 -23.32 -16.28
C VAL A 347 16.61 -22.38 -17.31
N PHE A 348 17.92 -22.49 -17.53
CA PHE A 348 18.56 -21.88 -18.68
C PHE A 348 18.58 -22.89 -19.83
N TYR A 349 17.97 -22.54 -20.96
CA TYR A 349 17.91 -23.43 -22.11
C TYR A 349 18.13 -22.66 -23.41
N GLU A 350 19.09 -23.14 -24.20
CA GLU A 350 19.43 -22.61 -25.53
C GLU A 350 19.58 -21.07 -25.61
N GLY A 351 20.22 -20.46 -24.60
CA GLY A 351 20.48 -19.02 -24.59
C GLY A 351 19.43 -18.17 -23.87
N THR A 352 18.46 -18.81 -23.20
CA THR A 352 17.32 -18.14 -22.59
C THR A 352 17.14 -18.59 -21.14
N TYR A 353 16.96 -17.64 -20.23
CA TYR A 353 16.51 -17.88 -18.86
C TYR A 353 14.99 -17.97 -18.84
N HIS A 354 14.46 -19.08 -18.34
CA HIS A 354 13.02 -19.26 -18.11
C HIS A 354 12.69 -18.94 -16.66
N LEU A 355 11.65 -18.13 -16.46
CA LEU A 355 11.02 -17.85 -15.18
C LEU A 355 9.57 -18.32 -15.26
N PHE A 356 9.27 -19.46 -14.65
CA PHE A 356 7.89 -19.81 -14.36
C PHE A 356 7.54 -19.32 -12.96
N TYR A 357 6.27 -19.22 -12.64
CA TYR A 357 5.83 -18.76 -11.33
C TYR A 357 4.41 -19.22 -11.03
N GLN A 358 4.11 -19.40 -9.76
CA GLN A 358 2.74 -19.63 -9.29
C GLN A 358 1.88 -18.42 -9.64
N HIS A 359 0.78 -18.64 -10.35
CA HIS A 359 -0.08 -17.59 -10.87
C HIS A 359 -1.57 -17.93 -10.67
N HIS A 360 -2.38 -16.94 -10.28
CA HIS A 360 -3.83 -17.03 -10.34
C HIS A 360 -4.37 -15.99 -11.33
N PRO A 361 -4.74 -16.40 -12.56
CA PRO A 361 -5.08 -15.46 -13.64
C PRO A 361 -6.49 -14.87 -13.53
N TYR A 362 -7.27 -15.24 -12.51
CA TYR A 362 -8.68 -14.85 -12.35
C TYR A 362 -8.94 -14.02 -11.09
N GLY A 363 -7.91 -13.71 -10.30
CA GLY A 363 -8.06 -12.96 -9.07
C GLY A 363 -6.73 -12.43 -8.56
N ASN A 364 -6.78 -11.27 -7.93
CA ASN A 364 -5.60 -10.62 -7.35
C ASN A 364 -5.24 -11.13 -5.94
N LYS A 365 -5.74 -12.31 -5.56
CA LYS A 365 -5.43 -13.02 -4.31
C LYS A 365 -5.13 -14.48 -4.64
N TRP A 366 -4.55 -15.20 -3.69
CA TRP A 366 -4.29 -16.62 -3.85
C TRP A 366 -5.57 -17.41 -4.19
N GLY A 367 -5.46 -18.38 -5.09
CA GLY A 367 -6.59 -19.16 -5.62
C GLY A 367 -6.13 -20.41 -6.36
N PRO A 368 -6.93 -20.97 -7.29
CA PRO A 368 -6.50 -22.08 -8.12
C PRO A 368 -5.25 -21.75 -8.93
N MET A 369 -4.14 -22.36 -8.55
CA MET A 369 -2.82 -22.03 -9.08
C MET A 369 -2.55 -22.63 -10.45
N HIS A 370 -1.86 -21.84 -11.26
CA HIS A 370 -1.31 -22.14 -12.59
C HIS A 370 0.20 -21.87 -12.55
N TRP A 371 0.92 -22.30 -13.59
CA TRP A 371 2.26 -21.76 -13.86
C TRP A 371 2.20 -20.68 -14.94
N GLY A 372 2.39 -19.43 -14.53
CA GLY A 372 2.74 -18.35 -15.45
C GLY A 372 4.15 -18.53 -16.00
N HIS A 373 4.48 -17.82 -17.08
CA HIS A 373 5.78 -17.96 -17.75
C HIS A 373 6.29 -16.63 -18.29
N ALA A 374 7.59 -16.40 -18.12
CA ALA A 374 8.35 -15.35 -18.76
C ALA A 374 9.75 -15.85 -19.16
N VAL A 375 10.36 -15.18 -20.12
CA VAL A 375 11.71 -15.48 -20.58
C VAL A 375 12.58 -14.23 -20.62
N SER A 376 13.89 -14.40 -20.42
CA SER A 376 14.85 -13.32 -20.53
C SER A 376 16.18 -13.82 -21.08
N LYS A 377 16.95 -12.92 -21.70
CA LYS A 377 18.35 -13.20 -22.10
C LYS A 377 19.37 -12.66 -21.09
N ASP A 378 18.93 -11.80 -20.18
CA ASP A 378 19.80 -11.03 -19.29
C ASP A 378 19.30 -10.95 -17.85
N LEU A 379 18.25 -11.72 -17.50
CA LEU A 379 17.61 -11.75 -16.18
C LEU A 379 16.95 -10.43 -15.75
N VAL A 380 16.92 -9.40 -16.60
CA VAL A 380 16.40 -8.06 -16.29
C VAL A 380 15.21 -7.73 -17.19
N HIS A 381 15.37 -7.89 -18.50
CA HIS A 381 14.31 -7.63 -19.47
C HIS A 381 13.53 -8.91 -19.72
N TRP A 382 12.29 -8.95 -19.24
CA TRP A 382 11.42 -10.12 -19.31
C TRP A 382 10.37 -9.96 -20.41
N GLU A 383 10.25 -11.01 -21.24
CA GLU A 383 9.16 -11.20 -22.17
C GLU A 383 8.13 -12.13 -21.54
N HIS A 384 6.90 -11.65 -21.36
CA HIS A 384 5.81 -12.46 -20.83
C HIS A 384 5.33 -13.46 -21.89
N MET A 385 5.23 -14.72 -21.49
CA MET A 385 4.76 -15.82 -22.31
C MET A 385 3.34 -16.22 -21.88
N PRO A 386 2.59 -16.96 -22.72
CA PRO A 386 1.35 -17.58 -22.30
C PRO A 386 1.53 -18.47 -21.05
N ILE A 387 0.45 -18.69 -20.30
CA ILE A 387 0.43 -19.62 -19.16
C ILE A 387 0.92 -21.00 -19.62
N ALA A 388 1.88 -21.55 -18.89
CA ALA A 388 2.55 -22.81 -19.23
C ALA A 388 1.75 -24.04 -18.80
N LEU A 389 1.25 -24.05 -17.57
CA LEU A 389 0.49 -25.18 -17.01
C LEU A 389 -0.81 -24.69 -16.38
N PHE A 390 -1.92 -25.28 -16.83
CA PHE A 390 -3.26 -25.08 -16.30
C PHE A 390 -3.65 -26.25 -15.37
N PRO A 391 -4.48 -26.03 -14.34
CA PRO A 391 -5.16 -27.09 -13.60
C PRO A 391 -5.87 -28.10 -14.52
N ASP A 392 -6.00 -29.33 -14.06
CA ASP A 392 -6.73 -30.41 -14.75
C ASP A 392 -7.49 -31.29 -13.73
N GLU A 393 -7.90 -32.50 -14.14
CA GLU A 393 -8.59 -33.46 -13.26
C GLU A 393 -7.81 -33.86 -12.00
N HIS A 394 -6.50 -33.62 -11.95
CA HIS A 394 -5.65 -33.88 -10.77
C HIS A 394 -5.55 -32.68 -9.82
N GLY A 395 -6.11 -31.53 -10.19
CA GLY A 395 -6.21 -30.34 -9.33
C GLY A 395 -5.36 -29.17 -9.79
N ALA A 396 -5.07 -28.28 -8.84
CA ALA A 396 -4.27 -27.07 -9.05
C ALA A 396 -2.78 -27.40 -9.27
N ILE A 397 -2.07 -26.51 -9.95
CA ILE A 397 -0.63 -26.63 -10.23
C ILE A 397 0.14 -25.85 -9.17
N PHE A 398 0.79 -26.56 -8.27
CA PHE A 398 1.65 -26.03 -7.21
C PHE A 398 3.12 -26.03 -7.66
N SER A 399 3.98 -25.44 -6.82
CA SER A 399 5.38 -25.18 -7.10
C SER A 399 6.19 -26.42 -7.49
N GLY A 400 7.33 -26.17 -8.13
CA GLY A 400 8.24 -27.18 -8.65
C GLY A 400 9.36 -26.62 -9.54
N CYS A 401 10.06 -27.50 -10.24
CA CYS A 401 11.28 -27.17 -11.00
C CYS A 401 11.21 -27.60 -12.47
N CYS A 402 12.19 -27.17 -13.25
CA CYS A 402 12.39 -27.61 -14.63
C CYS A 402 13.86 -28.02 -14.83
N VAL A 403 14.06 -29.06 -15.63
CA VAL A 403 15.38 -29.58 -16.01
C VAL A 403 15.47 -29.80 -17.51
N VAL A 404 16.69 -29.81 -18.05
CA VAL A 404 16.94 -30.24 -19.43
C VAL A 404 17.28 -31.73 -19.44
N ASP A 405 16.46 -32.56 -20.08
CA ASP A 405 16.73 -33.99 -20.21
C ASP A 405 17.65 -34.26 -21.42
N TRP A 406 18.90 -33.80 -21.33
CA TRP A 406 19.91 -33.87 -22.40
C TRP A 406 20.09 -35.26 -23.02
N LYS A 407 19.88 -36.32 -22.22
CA LYS A 407 20.07 -37.71 -22.63
C LYS A 407 18.77 -38.38 -23.09
N ASN A 408 17.65 -37.66 -23.08
CA ASN A 408 16.32 -38.23 -23.26
C ASN A 408 16.11 -39.47 -22.38
N SER A 409 16.60 -39.39 -21.14
CA SER A 409 16.50 -40.49 -20.17
C SER A 409 15.05 -40.77 -19.77
N SER A 410 14.20 -39.74 -19.88
CA SER A 410 12.76 -39.88 -19.72
C SER A 410 12.11 -40.71 -20.82
N GLY A 411 12.64 -40.67 -22.06
CA GLY A 411 12.00 -41.28 -23.22
C GLY A 411 10.74 -40.55 -23.68
N LEU A 412 10.55 -39.29 -23.28
CA LEU A 412 9.38 -38.46 -23.65
C LEU A 412 9.56 -37.74 -24.99
N PHE A 413 10.78 -37.72 -25.53
CA PHE A 413 11.11 -36.98 -26.75
C PHE A 413 11.35 -37.94 -27.93
N GLU A 414 10.73 -37.68 -29.09
CA GLU A 414 10.84 -38.57 -30.27
C GLU A 414 12.23 -38.55 -30.92
N LYS A 415 12.93 -37.41 -30.93
CA LYS A 415 14.14 -37.20 -31.76
C LYS A 415 15.34 -36.56 -31.05
N SER A 416 15.17 -36.00 -29.86
CA SER A 416 16.22 -35.20 -29.17
C SER A 416 16.03 -35.18 -27.65
N HIS A 417 16.55 -34.14 -27.00
CA HIS A 417 16.23 -33.73 -25.64
C HIS A 417 15.16 -32.63 -25.65
N GLY A 418 14.69 -32.26 -24.46
CA GLY A 418 13.82 -31.12 -24.24
C GLY A 418 13.72 -30.78 -22.76
N LEU A 419 12.74 -29.94 -22.42
CA LEU A 419 12.48 -29.51 -21.06
C LEU A 419 11.50 -30.45 -20.38
N VAL A 420 11.76 -30.78 -19.11
CA VAL A 420 10.85 -31.54 -18.26
C VAL A 420 10.59 -30.71 -17.00
N ALA A 421 9.33 -30.34 -16.78
CA ALA A 421 8.85 -29.72 -15.57
C ALA A 421 8.37 -30.80 -14.60
N LEU A 422 8.80 -30.73 -13.34
CA LEU A 422 8.25 -31.52 -12.25
C LEU A 422 7.57 -30.57 -11.27
N PHE A 423 6.34 -30.87 -10.90
CA PHE A 423 5.48 -29.96 -10.15
C PHE A 423 4.52 -30.74 -9.26
N THR A 424 3.93 -30.03 -8.29
CA THR A 424 2.97 -30.62 -7.39
C THR A 424 1.55 -30.43 -7.94
N HIS A 425 0.78 -31.50 -8.09
CA HIS A 425 -0.68 -31.41 -8.21
C HIS A 425 -1.30 -31.37 -6.81
N ALA A 426 -2.19 -30.40 -6.57
CA ALA A 426 -2.88 -30.24 -5.30
C ALA A 426 -4.40 -30.31 -5.48
N ASP A 427 -5.05 -31.22 -4.77
CA ASP A 427 -6.50 -31.38 -4.72
C ASP A 427 -6.98 -31.78 -3.32
N THR A 428 -8.21 -32.27 -3.25
CA THR A 428 -8.77 -32.87 -2.04
C THR A 428 -9.01 -34.35 -2.27
N HIS A 429 -8.59 -35.18 -1.33
CA HIS A 429 -8.81 -36.61 -1.39
C HIS A 429 -10.32 -36.92 -1.39
N PRO A 430 -10.85 -37.67 -2.37
CA PRO A 430 -12.29 -37.85 -2.55
C PRO A 430 -12.97 -38.58 -1.39
N GLU A 431 -12.26 -39.53 -0.75
CA GLU A 431 -12.83 -40.31 0.35
C GLU A 431 -12.68 -39.65 1.74
N THR A 432 -11.53 -39.05 2.04
CA THR A 432 -11.22 -38.52 3.38
C THR A 432 -11.51 -37.02 3.50
N GLY A 433 -11.62 -36.30 2.38
CA GLY A 433 -11.78 -34.84 2.36
C GLY A 433 -10.53 -34.06 2.78
N GLN A 434 -9.39 -34.72 2.96
CA GLN A 434 -8.13 -34.08 3.33
C GLN A 434 -7.43 -33.48 2.10
N PRO A 435 -6.66 -32.39 2.26
CA PRO A 435 -5.79 -31.91 1.19
C PRO A 435 -4.81 -33.01 0.78
N ARG A 436 -4.56 -33.13 -0.52
CA ARG A 436 -3.67 -34.14 -1.10
C ARG A 436 -2.73 -33.50 -2.11
N GLN A 437 -1.44 -33.78 -1.95
CA GLN A 437 -0.37 -33.24 -2.79
C GLN A 437 0.44 -34.38 -3.42
N ARG A 438 0.65 -34.35 -4.73
CA ARG A 438 1.26 -35.45 -5.50
C ARG A 438 2.16 -34.90 -6.59
N GLN A 439 3.29 -35.54 -6.86
CA GLN A 439 4.27 -35.05 -7.83
C GLN A 439 3.92 -35.55 -9.22
N SER A 440 3.90 -34.64 -10.17
CA SER A 440 3.58 -34.87 -11.57
C SER A 440 4.66 -34.26 -12.46
N LEU A 441 4.66 -34.62 -13.74
CA LEU A 441 5.54 -34.00 -14.71
C LEU A 441 4.84 -33.61 -16.01
N ALA A 442 5.40 -32.61 -16.66
CA ALA A 442 5.07 -32.19 -18.02
C ALA A 442 6.37 -32.02 -18.81
N TYR A 443 6.29 -32.08 -20.13
CA TYR A 443 7.44 -31.93 -21.00
C TYR A 443 7.14 -31.01 -22.17
N SER A 444 8.20 -30.38 -22.66
CA SER A 444 8.15 -29.43 -23.76
C SER A 444 9.24 -29.76 -24.78
N SER A 445 8.84 -29.93 -26.04
CA SER A 445 9.76 -30.15 -27.16
C SER A 445 10.08 -28.88 -27.97
N ASP A 446 9.50 -27.74 -27.59
CA ASP A 446 9.56 -26.47 -28.35
C ASP A 446 10.15 -25.31 -27.54
N LYS A 447 11.11 -25.64 -26.67
CA LYS A 447 11.85 -24.70 -25.80
C LYS A 447 10.97 -24.00 -24.77
N GLY A 448 9.95 -24.66 -24.26
CA GLY A 448 9.12 -24.21 -23.15
C GLY A 448 7.93 -23.37 -23.57
N GLN A 449 7.62 -23.32 -24.87
CA GLN A 449 6.47 -22.56 -25.39
C GLN A 449 5.16 -23.29 -25.15
N THR A 450 5.14 -24.61 -25.32
CA THR A 450 3.96 -25.44 -25.04
C THR A 450 4.34 -26.67 -24.23
N TRP A 451 3.40 -27.12 -23.39
CA TRP A 451 3.63 -28.19 -22.42
C TRP A 451 2.62 -29.31 -22.59
N GLN A 452 3.12 -30.54 -22.61
CA GLN A 452 2.31 -31.75 -22.56
C GLN A 452 2.48 -32.41 -21.19
N LYS A 453 1.38 -32.55 -20.44
CA LYS A 453 1.38 -33.33 -19.20
C LYS A 453 1.53 -34.81 -19.51
N TYR A 454 2.33 -35.51 -18.72
CA TYR A 454 2.53 -36.95 -18.89
C TYR A 454 1.27 -37.74 -18.51
N GLU A 455 0.80 -38.61 -19.39
CA GLU A 455 -0.42 -39.41 -19.17
C GLU A 455 -0.33 -40.33 -17.94
N GLY A 456 0.89 -40.69 -17.51
CA GLY A 456 1.11 -41.50 -16.32
C GLY A 456 1.21 -40.71 -15.01
N ASN A 457 0.76 -39.45 -14.99
CA ASN A 457 0.72 -38.67 -13.76
C ASN A 457 -0.34 -39.21 -12.77
N PRO A 458 -0.12 -39.04 -11.45
CA PRO A 458 1.10 -38.54 -10.80
C PRO A 458 2.23 -39.60 -10.79
N VAL A 459 3.49 -39.14 -10.84
CA VAL A 459 4.69 -40.00 -10.85
C VAL A 459 5.23 -40.33 -9.45
N LEU A 460 4.79 -39.61 -8.42
CA LEU A 460 5.09 -39.89 -7.02
C LEU A 460 3.95 -39.38 -6.13
N ALA A 461 3.46 -40.20 -5.21
CA ALA A 461 2.38 -39.86 -4.29
C ALA A 461 2.61 -40.53 -2.94
N GLU A 462 2.16 -39.88 -1.86
CA GLU A 462 2.14 -40.43 -0.50
C GLU A 462 0.79 -40.09 0.14
N ASP A 463 -0.05 -41.10 0.36
CA ASP A 463 -1.44 -40.87 0.79
C ASP A 463 -1.55 -40.44 2.26
N GLU A 464 -0.52 -40.67 3.07
CA GLU A 464 -0.50 -40.35 4.51
C GLU A 464 0.01 -38.94 4.82
N LEU A 465 0.61 -38.25 3.84
CA LEU A 465 1.22 -36.93 4.02
C LEU A 465 0.38 -35.84 3.35
N VAL A 466 -0.10 -34.88 4.15
CA VAL A 466 -0.83 -33.71 3.66
C VAL A 466 0.12 -32.73 2.97
N ASP A 467 1.25 -32.44 3.62
CA ASP A 467 2.31 -31.57 3.11
C ASP A 467 3.36 -32.43 2.39
N PHE A 468 3.27 -32.48 1.06
CA PHE A 468 4.14 -33.27 0.20
C PHE A 468 4.32 -32.57 -1.15
N ARG A 469 5.24 -31.60 -1.22
CA ARG A 469 5.29 -30.64 -2.33
C ARG A 469 6.67 -30.07 -2.62
N ASP A 470 6.69 -29.31 -3.71
CA ASP A 470 7.78 -28.47 -4.21
C ASP A 470 9.01 -29.27 -4.66
N PRO A 471 8.89 -30.15 -5.67
CA PRO A 471 9.99 -30.98 -6.12
C PRO A 471 11.10 -30.12 -6.76
N LYS A 472 12.32 -30.20 -6.20
CA LYS A 472 13.56 -29.80 -6.87
C LYS A 472 14.25 -31.01 -7.44
N VAL A 473 14.54 -31.01 -8.74
CA VAL A 473 15.21 -32.09 -9.43
C VAL A 473 16.50 -31.62 -10.10
N PHE A 474 17.54 -32.45 -10.01
CA PHE A 474 18.80 -32.25 -10.73
C PHE A 474 19.48 -33.59 -11.06
N TRP A 475 20.38 -33.58 -12.03
CA TRP A 475 21.20 -34.74 -12.36
C TRP A 475 22.44 -34.77 -11.46
N HIS A 476 22.57 -35.80 -10.62
CA HIS A 476 23.74 -36.01 -9.76
C HIS A 476 24.77 -36.91 -10.45
N SER A 477 25.80 -36.27 -11.01
CA SER A 477 26.78 -36.92 -11.89
C SER A 477 27.53 -38.09 -11.23
N GLN A 478 27.84 -37.96 -9.93
CA GLN A 478 28.60 -38.91 -9.13
C GLN A 478 27.84 -40.23 -8.96
N SER A 479 26.53 -40.16 -8.75
CA SER A 479 25.65 -41.34 -8.65
C SER A 479 25.10 -41.82 -10.00
N GLY A 480 25.16 -40.98 -11.03
CA GLY A 480 24.54 -41.24 -12.33
C GLY A 480 23.02 -41.36 -12.25
N ARG A 481 22.36 -40.54 -11.41
CA ARG A 481 20.91 -40.54 -11.17
C ARG A 481 20.34 -39.13 -11.17
N TRP A 482 19.06 -39.03 -11.50
CA TRP A 482 18.26 -37.87 -11.14
C TRP A 482 17.94 -37.94 -9.66
N ILE A 483 18.13 -36.83 -8.95
CA ILE A 483 17.78 -36.67 -7.54
C ILE A 483 16.60 -35.71 -7.47
N MET A 484 15.58 -36.07 -6.68
CA MET A 484 14.51 -35.17 -6.26
C MET A 484 14.68 -34.87 -4.79
N VAL A 485 14.69 -33.58 -4.44
CA VAL A 485 14.52 -33.06 -3.09
C VAL A 485 13.09 -32.58 -2.98
N LEU A 486 12.36 -33.09 -2.01
CA LEU A 486 10.93 -32.82 -1.85
C LEU A 486 10.63 -32.58 -0.39
N VAL A 487 9.85 -31.56 -0.07
CA VAL A 487 9.42 -31.35 1.31
C VAL A 487 8.28 -32.31 1.64
N ALA A 488 8.39 -32.95 2.79
CA ALA A 488 7.45 -33.92 3.34
C ALA A 488 7.08 -33.53 4.78
N GLY A 489 6.23 -32.52 4.94
CA GLY A 489 5.88 -31.93 6.23
C GLY A 489 6.97 -31.01 6.76
N ASP A 490 7.74 -31.52 7.72
CA ASP A 490 8.71 -30.75 8.52
C ASP A 490 10.18 -31.05 8.16
N HIS A 491 10.42 -31.77 7.08
CA HIS A 491 11.76 -32.19 6.64
C HIS A 491 11.76 -32.43 5.12
N VAL A 492 12.94 -32.60 4.53
CA VAL A 492 13.07 -33.03 3.14
C VAL A 492 13.26 -34.54 3.03
N ARG A 493 12.69 -35.12 1.98
CA ARG A 493 12.97 -36.46 1.50
C ARG A 493 13.69 -36.40 0.16
N PHE A 494 14.63 -37.32 -0.01
CA PHE A 494 15.38 -37.53 -1.24
C PHE A 494 14.84 -38.76 -1.98
N TYR A 495 14.69 -38.62 -3.29
CA TYR A 495 14.32 -39.72 -4.19
C TYR A 495 15.27 -39.77 -5.38
N GLN A 496 15.43 -40.96 -5.93
CA GLN A 496 16.29 -41.21 -7.09
C GLN A 496 15.50 -41.77 -8.27
N SER A 497 15.88 -41.36 -9.48
CA SER A 497 15.33 -41.89 -10.72
C SER A 497 16.40 -42.10 -11.80
N LYS A 498 16.13 -43.06 -12.70
CA LYS A 498 16.88 -43.19 -13.97
C LYS A 498 16.22 -42.43 -15.12
N ASN A 499 14.92 -42.14 -15.02
CA ASN A 499 14.08 -41.77 -16.15
C ASN A 499 13.04 -40.68 -15.83
N LEU A 500 13.17 -39.99 -14.70
CA LEU A 500 12.25 -38.93 -14.21
C LEU A 500 10.80 -39.36 -13.92
N ARG A 501 10.42 -40.60 -14.28
CA ARG A 501 9.06 -41.14 -14.17
C ARG A 501 8.90 -42.11 -13.01
N GLU A 502 9.94 -42.90 -12.74
CA GLU A 502 9.97 -43.87 -11.66
C GLU A 502 10.92 -43.38 -10.58
N TRP A 503 10.38 -43.14 -9.39
CA TRP A 503 11.12 -42.61 -8.25
C TRP A 503 11.23 -43.65 -7.14
N SER A 504 12.38 -43.70 -6.49
CA SER A 504 12.63 -44.56 -5.32
C SER A 504 13.20 -43.71 -4.19
N PHE A 505 12.62 -43.84 -2.99
CA PHE A 505 13.10 -43.16 -1.80
C PHE A 505 14.55 -43.55 -1.49
N SER A 506 15.40 -42.57 -1.18
CA SER A 506 16.83 -42.77 -0.90
C SER A 506 17.28 -42.26 0.47
N GLY A 507 16.61 -41.27 1.05
CA GLY A 507 16.99 -40.72 2.37
C GLY A 507 16.15 -39.52 2.78
N GLU A 508 16.44 -38.96 3.96
CA GLU A 508 15.79 -37.76 4.49
C GLU A 508 16.79 -36.88 5.25
N PHE A 509 16.48 -35.59 5.38
CA PHE A 509 17.22 -34.62 6.19
C PHE A 509 16.25 -33.58 6.75
N GLY A 510 16.52 -33.06 7.95
CA GLY A 510 15.82 -31.88 8.46
C GLY A 510 15.15 -32.06 9.81
N ARG A 511 14.86 -33.29 10.27
CA ARG A 511 14.16 -33.52 11.54
C ARG A 511 14.96 -32.95 12.73
N GLY A 512 14.54 -31.78 13.22
CA GLY A 512 15.21 -31.06 14.30
C GLY A 512 16.40 -30.20 13.88
N GLU A 513 16.66 -30.05 12.59
CA GLU A 513 17.72 -29.21 12.02
C GLU A 513 17.15 -27.86 11.56
N GLY A 514 17.71 -26.75 12.03
CA GLY A 514 17.27 -25.41 11.65
C GLY A 514 15.89 -25.04 12.21
N SER A 515 15.30 -23.99 11.66
CA SER A 515 14.01 -23.48 12.13
C SER A 515 12.86 -24.36 11.63
N HIS A 516 11.91 -24.60 12.51
CA HIS A 516 10.63 -25.28 12.25
C HIS A 516 9.46 -24.38 12.67
N ASP A 517 9.68 -23.07 12.59
CA ASP A 517 8.69 -22.08 13.00
C ASP A 517 7.45 -22.07 12.11
N GLY A 518 7.50 -22.68 10.92
CA GLY A 518 6.37 -22.87 10.01
C GLY A 518 6.58 -24.13 9.17
N VAL A 519 5.67 -24.38 8.22
CA VAL A 519 5.79 -25.51 7.30
C VAL A 519 6.98 -25.28 6.37
N TRP A 520 7.78 -26.33 6.13
CA TRP A 520 8.87 -26.25 5.17
C TRP A 520 8.30 -26.28 3.75
N GLU A 521 8.87 -25.49 2.85
CA GLU A 521 8.44 -25.33 1.46
C GLU A 521 9.65 -25.04 0.57
N CYS A 522 9.48 -25.17 -0.75
CA CYS A 522 10.42 -24.73 -1.78
C CYS A 522 11.90 -25.07 -1.50
N PRO A 523 12.26 -26.38 -1.49
CA PRO A 523 13.64 -26.79 -1.33
C PRO A 523 14.48 -26.46 -2.58
N ASP A 524 15.75 -26.15 -2.39
CA ASP A 524 16.74 -26.14 -3.47
C ASP A 524 18.08 -26.71 -3.00
N LEU A 525 18.74 -27.52 -3.84
CA LEU A 525 19.99 -28.20 -3.48
C LEU A 525 21.00 -28.11 -4.63
N PHE A 526 22.17 -27.56 -4.35
CA PHE A 526 23.23 -27.38 -5.32
C PHE A 526 24.60 -27.29 -4.66
N GLU A 527 25.65 -27.46 -5.45
CA GLU A 527 27.04 -27.32 -5.03
C GLU A 527 27.55 -25.89 -5.34
N LEU A 528 28.32 -25.31 -4.41
CA LEU A 528 28.98 -24.01 -4.57
C LEU A 528 30.48 -24.10 -4.21
N PRO A 529 31.36 -23.36 -4.92
CA PRO A 529 32.75 -23.20 -4.53
C PRO A 529 32.90 -22.29 -3.30
N ILE A 530 33.89 -22.60 -2.45
CA ILE A 530 34.31 -21.75 -1.33
C ILE A 530 35.47 -20.87 -1.80
N ASP A 531 35.19 -19.58 -2.00
CA ASP A 531 36.10 -18.59 -2.57
C ASP A 531 36.86 -19.19 -3.78
N ASP A 532 38.13 -18.84 -3.96
CA ASP A 532 39.01 -19.42 -4.99
C ASP A 532 39.84 -20.62 -4.47
N THR A 533 39.38 -21.29 -3.40
CA THR A 533 40.17 -22.36 -2.73
C THR A 533 40.19 -23.68 -3.50
N GLY A 534 39.32 -23.85 -4.49
CA GLY A 534 39.10 -25.10 -5.21
C GLY A 534 38.33 -26.16 -4.41
N ARG A 535 37.88 -25.85 -3.19
CA ARG A 535 36.92 -26.66 -2.42
C ARG A 535 35.49 -26.24 -2.73
N THR A 536 34.58 -27.17 -2.58
CA THR A 536 33.14 -26.98 -2.76
C THR A 536 32.37 -27.50 -1.55
N LYS A 537 31.15 -27.02 -1.38
CA LYS A 537 30.17 -27.53 -0.42
C LYS A 537 28.79 -27.58 -1.04
N TRP A 538 27.95 -28.48 -0.55
CA TRP A 538 26.53 -28.49 -0.88
C TRP A 538 25.78 -27.49 -0.03
N VAL A 539 24.81 -26.80 -0.65
CA VAL A 539 23.91 -25.86 0.00
C VAL A 539 22.48 -26.34 -0.21
N LEU A 540 21.76 -26.53 0.89
CA LEU A 540 20.33 -26.82 0.89
C LEU A 540 19.57 -25.57 1.35
N ILE A 541 18.73 -25.00 0.50
CA ILE A 541 17.83 -23.91 0.82
C ILE A 541 16.45 -24.49 1.15
N ILE A 542 15.80 -23.91 2.17
CA ILE A 542 14.44 -24.26 2.60
C ILE A 542 13.67 -23.00 2.95
N SER A 543 12.49 -22.85 2.39
CA SER A 543 11.53 -21.80 2.76
C SER A 543 10.65 -22.28 3.92
N ILE A 544 10.23 -21.36 4.78
CA ILE A 544 9.40 -21.62 5.98
C ILE A 544 8.15 -20.72 5.92
N GLY A 545 6.97 -21.33 5.82
CA GLY A 545 5.69 -20.62 5.73
C GLY A 545 5.37 -19.73 6.94
N ASP A 546 4.32 -18.92 6.83
CA ASP A 546 3.89 -18.03 7.91
C ASP A 546 3.41 -18.81 9.16
N ASN A 547 3.70 -18.24 10.32
CA ASN A 547 3.15 -18.69 11.61
C ASN A 547 2.71 -17.45 12.40
N PRO A 548 1.45 -17.41 12.87
CA PRO A 548 0.94 -16.29 13.67
C PRO A 548 1.76 -15.94 14.92
N ARG A 549 2.55 -16.88 15.46
CA ARG A 549 3.44 -16.66 16.61
C ARG A 549 4.75 -15.98 16.25
N CYS A 550 5.13 -15.99 14.98
CA CYS A 550 6.39 -15.43 14.50
C CYS A 550 6.15 -14.04 13.91
N PRO A 551 6.69 -12.96 14.52
CA PRO A 551 6.48 -11.60 14.02
C PRO A 551 6.97 -11.42 12.58
N GLU A 552 7.99 -12.18 12.17
CA GLU A 552 8.61 -12.16 10.84
C GLU A 552 7.73 -12.65 9.70
N GLY A 553 6.77 -13.54 9.97
CA GLY A 553 6.05 -14.24 8.92
C GLY A 553 6.92 -15.26 8.19
N SER A 554 6.70 -15.41 6.88
CA SER A 554 7.40 -16.38 6.05
C SER A 554 8.87 -15.99 5.80
N ARG A 555 9.79 -16.95 5.81
CA ARG A 555 11.26 -16.71 5.70
C ARG A 555 11.97 -17.82 4.94
N THR A 556 13.25 -17.61 4.60
CA THR A 556 14.09 -18.61 3.92
C THR A 556 15.38 -18.89 4.70
N GLN A 557 15.61 -20.15 5.05
CA GLN A 557 16.83 -20.63 5.69
C GLN A 557 17.71 -21.44 4.72
N TYR A 558 18.96 -21.67 5.09
CA TYR A 558 19.85 -22.56 4.36
C TYR A 558 20.75 -23.39 5.28
N PHE A 559 21.29 -24.47 4.73
CA PHE A 559 22.25 -25.37 5.35
C PHE A 559 23.45 -25.54 4.44
N ILE A 560 24.64 -25.68 5.03
CA ILE A 560 25.89 -25.96 4.31
C ILE A 560 26.40 -27.31 4.77
N GLY A 561 26.84 -28.15 3.84
CA GLY A 561 27.22 -29.51 4.17
C GLY A 561 27.74 -30.35 3.02
N GLU A 562 27.63 -31.65 3.20
CA GLU A 562 27.97 -32.68 2.22
C GLU A 562 26.70 -33.40 1.73
N PHE A 563 26.68 -33.80 0.46
CA PHE A 563 25.61 -34.63 -0.11
C PHE A 563 26.21 -35.75 -0.96
N ASP A 564 25.83 -37.00 -0.65
CA ASP A 564 26.36 -38.19 -1.33
C ASP A 564 25.43 -38.74 -2.42
N GLY A 565 24.30 -38.07 -2.67
CA GLY A 565 23.22 -38.56 -3.53
C GLY A 565 22.03 -39.15 -2.77
N ASN A 566 22.15 -39.43 -1.47
CA ASN A 566 21.10 -39.99 -0.63
C ASN A 566 20.86 -39.17 0.64
N THR A 567 21.92 -38.70 1.30
CA THR A 567 21.88 -38.05 2.62
C THR A 567 22.59 -36.72 2.57
N PHE A 568 21.97 -35.69 3.15
CA PHE A 568 22.62 -34.40 3.40
C PHE A 568 23.16 -34.39 4.84
N ILE A 569 24.43 -34.01 5.00
CA ILE A 569 25.10 -33.92 6.30
C ILE A 569 25.43 -32.46 6.57
N ASN A 570 24.73 -31.84 7.51
CA ASN A 570 24.95 -30.45 7.92
C ASN A 570 26.32 -30.30 8.61
N ASP A 571 27.11 -29.31 8.18
CA ASP A 571 28.40 -28.99 8.82
C ASP A 571 28.20 -28.27 10.17
N ASN A 572 27.05 -27.63 10.37
CA ASN A 572 26.72 -26.88 11.58
C ASN A 572 25.90 -27.72 12.57
N THR A 573 25.77 -27.24 13.81
CA THR A 573 24.86 -27.85 14.79
C THR A 573 23.41 -27.62 14.40
N ALA A 574 22.54 -28.55 14.79
CA ALA A 574 21.12 -28.53 14.42
C ALA A 574 20.37 -27.26 14.87
N ASP A 575 20.81 -26.61 15.94
CA ASP A 575 20.24 -25.36 16.46
C ASP A 575 20.82 -24.09 15.81
N HIS A 576 21.82 -24.22 14.93
CA HIS A 576 22.43 -23.09 14.23
C HIS A 576 21.66 -22.74 12.96
N ILE A 577 20.77 -21.75 13.07
CA ILE A 577 19.92 -21.32 11.95
C ILE A 577 20.62 -20.25 11.12
N MET A 578 20.78 -20.52 9.82
CA MET A 578 21.32 -19.55 8.87
C MET A 578 20.20 -19.06 7.96
N TRP A 579 19.94 -17.75 7.97
CA TRP A 579 18.92 -17.12 7.13
C TRP A 579 19.51 -16.63 5.82
N LEU A 580 18.82 -16.90 4.71
CA LEU A 580 19.21 -16.43 3.37
C LEU A 580 19.02 -14.92 3.23
N ASP A 581 17.97 -14.40 3.86
CA ASP A 581 17.60 -12.98 3.87
C ASP A 581 17.01 -12.64 5.25
N TYR A 582 17.35 -11.47 5.76
CA TYR A 582 16.89 -10.97 7.06
C TYR A 582 15.80 -9.90 6.95
N GLY A 583 15.43 -9.51 5.72
CA GLY A 583 14.24 -8.71 5.43
C GLY A 583 12.95 -9.52 5.59
N ARG A 584 11.80 -8.86 5.41
CA ARG A 584 10.49 -9.50 5.54
C ARG A 584 10.05 -10.15 4.23
N ASP A 585 10.55 -9.71 3.08
CA ASP A 585 9.97 -9.98 1.78
C ASP A 585 10.92 -10.75 0.86
N ASN A 586 11.40 -11.91 1.31
CA ASN A 586 12.15 -12.87 0.49
C ASN A 586 11.75 -14.30 0.86
N TYR A 587 10.98 -14.92 -0.03
CA TYR A 587 10.40 -16.24 0.18
C TYR A 587 10.46 -17.13 -1.07
N ALA A 588 10.35 -18.44 -0.90
CA ALA A 588 10.27 -19.42 -1.99
C ALA A 588 11.44 -19.32 -3.00
N GLY A 589 12.62 -18.92 -2.53
CA GLY A 589 13.78 -18.70 -3.38
C GLY A 589 14.33 -19.99 -3.98
N VAL A 590 14.40 -20.07 -5.32
CA VAL A 590 15.00 -21.19 -6.04
C VAL A 590 15.96 -20.72 -7.13
N SER A 591 16.89 -21.59 -7.53
CA SER A 591 17.95 -21.28 -8.48
C SER A 591 17.73 -21.86 -9.87
N TRP A 592 18.27 -21.16 -10.88
CA TRP A 592 18.28 -21.63 -12.27
C TRP A 592 19.14 -22.89 -12.43
N SER A 593 18.56 -23.92 -13.05
CA SER A 593 19.28 -25.08 -13.56
C SER A 593 19.94 -24.77 -14.92
N ASP A 594 20.92 -25.59 -15.30
CA ASP A 594 21.55 -25.59 -16.63
C ASP A 594 22.21 -24.27 -17.09
N ILE A 595 22.52 -23.34 -16.17
CA ILE A 595 23.41 -22.21 -16.48
C ILE A 595 24.76 -22.79 -16.96
N PRO A 596 25.29 -22.37 -18.13
CA PRO A 596 26.50 -22.96 -18.69
C PRO A 596 27.71 -22.80 -17.78
N GLU A 597 28.56 -23.83 -17.69
CA GLU A 597 29.80 -23.80 -16.87
C GLU A 597 30.70 -22.59 -17.16
N LYS A 598 30.68 -22.08 -18.41
CA LYS A 598 31.44 -20.87 -18.80
C LYS A 598 30.98 -19.58 -18.10
N ASP A 599 29.72 -19.52 -17.66
CA ASP A 599 29.19 -18.43 -16.84
C ASP A 599 29.58 -18.67 -15.38
N GLY A 600 29.42 -19.91 -14.91
CA GLY A 600 29.94 -20.40 -13.63
C GLY A 600 29.17 -19.92 -12.41
N ARG A 601 28.18 -19.03 -12.57
CA ARG A 601 27.35 -18.54 -11.46
C ARG A 601 26.23 -19.52 -11.12
N ARG A 602 25.88 -19.57 -9.84
CA ARG A 602 24.57 -20.03 -9.36
C ARG A 602 23.70 -18.81 -9.13
N VAL A 603 22.59 -18.69 -9.85
CA VAL A 603 21.68 -17.55 -9.72
C VAL A 603 20.37 -18.00 -9.07
N ILE A 604 19.93 -17.28 -8.03
CA ILE A 604 18.66 -17.46 -7.33
C ILE A 604 17.74 -16.27 -7.57
N ILE A 605 16.43 -16.50 -7.52
CA ILE A 605 15.41 -15.44 -7.39
C ILE A 605 14.35 -15.92 -6.40
N GLY A 606 13.81 -15.00 -5.60
CA GLY A 606 12.74 -15.28 -4.65
C GLY A 606 11.47 -14.50 -4.95
N TRP A 607 10.37 -14.90 -4.33
CA TRP A 607 9.16 -14.11 -4.24
C TRP A 607 9.39 -12.97 -3.25
N MET A 608 9.24 -11.73 -3.73
CA MET A 608 9.39 -10.50 -2.96
C MET A 608 8.08 -10.15 -2.26
N SER A 609 7.67 -11.00 -1.32
CA SER A 609 6.54 -10.76 -0.45
C SER A 609 6.59 -11.66 0.78
N ASN A 610 5.55 -11.58 1.61
CA ASN A 610 5.42 -12.35 2.84
C ASN A 610 3.99 -12.84 3.02
N TRP A 611 3.82 -14.13 3.29
CA TRP A 611 2.50 -14.73 3.51
C TRP A 611 1.66 -14.03 4.58
N LYS A 612 2.32 -13.38 5.53
CA LYS A 612 1.69 -12.64 6.62
C LYS A 612 0.80 -11.48 6.18
N TYR A 613 1.06 -10.89 5.02
CA TYR A 613 0.28 -9.75 4.49
C TYR A 613 0.14 -9.75 2.97
N ALA A 614 0.60 -10.81 2.28
CA ALA A 614 0.62 -10.86 0.82
C ALA A 614 -0.77 -10.58 0.21
N ASN A 615 -1.85 -11.07 0.82
CA ASN A 615 -3.23 -10.86 0.36
C ASN A 615 -3.79 -9.43 0.58
N GLU A 616 -3.03 -8.57 1.27
CA GLU A 616 -3.49 -7.26 1.76
C GLU A 616 -2.63 -6.08 1.28
N THR A 617 -1.46 -6.32 0.66
CA THR A 617 -0.66 -5.25 0.02
C THR A 617 -1.52 -4.34 -0.88
N PRO A 618 -1.23 -3.03 -0.97
CA PRO A 618 -2.05 -2.05 -1.68
C PRO A 618 -1.80 -2.07 -3.21
N THR A 619 -1.80 -3.26 -3.81
CA THR A 619 -1.64 -3.47 -5.25
C THR A 619 -2.86 -4.25 -5.75
N GLY A 620 -3.78 -3.59 -6.44
CA GLY A 620 -5.09 -4.11 -6.84
C GLY A 620 -5.06 -4.89 -8.15
N SER A 621 -4.71 -4.26 -9.27
CA SER A 621 -4.74 -4.91 -10.60
C SER A 621 -3.68 -6.01 -10.79
N TRP A 622 -2.62 -5.99 -9.99
CA TRP A 622 -1.54 -6.98 -9.93
C TRP A 622 -1.07 -7.11 -8.48
N ARG A 623 -0.42 -8.23 -8.13
CA ARG A 623 0.07 -8.51 -6.78
C ARG A 623 1.20 -9.51 -6.78
N GLY A 624 2.23 -9.21 -6.00
CA GLY A 624 3.46 -9.98 -5.94
C GLY A 624 4.46 -9.55 -7.01
N ALA A 625 5.74 -9.65 -6.65
CA ALA A 625 6.88 -9.41 -7.52
C ALA A 625 7.98 -10.41 -7.14
N MET A 626 8.99 -10.54 -8.00
CA MET A 626 10.21 -11.27 -7.67
C MET A 626 11.27 -10.33 -7.12
N THR A 627 12.22 -10.84 -6.33
CA THR A 627 13.42 -10.11 -5.93
C THR A 627 14.32 -9.85 -7.14
N LEU A 628 15.36 -9.04 -6.98
CA LEU A 628 16.47 -9.06 -7.92
C LEU A 628 17.02 -10.50 -8.03
N PRO A 629 17.40 -10.96 -9.24
CA PRO A 629 18.19 -12.18 -9.39
C PRO A 629 19.56 -11.98 -8.71
N ARG A 630 19.98 -12.96 -7.91
CA ARG A 630 21.20 -12.89 -7.10
C ARG A 630 22.18 -13.98 -7.47
N ALA A 631 23.43 -13.64 -7.70
CA ALA A 631 24.52 -14.61 -7.78
C ALA A 631 24.92 -15.06 -6.37
N LEU A 632 24.99 -16.36 -6.15
CA LEU A 632 25.36 -17.00 -4.89
C LEU A 632 26.82 -17.46 -4.89
N SER A 633 27.49 -17.26 -3.77
CA SER A 633 28.85 -17.74 -3.50
C SER A 633 28.99 -18.22 -2.05
N LEU A 634 30.02 -19.00 -1.74
CA LEU A 634 30.43 -19.28 -0.37
C LEU A 634 31.75 -18.58 -0.06
N THR A 635 31.86 -18.00 1.12
CA THR A 635 33.09 -17.41 1.64
C THR A 635 33.46 -18.00 2.99
N GLU A 636 34.75 -18.17 3.26
CA GLU A 636 35.24 -18.61 4.56
C GLU A 636 35.88 -17.45 5.34
N ARG A 637 35.34 -17.17 6.53
CA ARG A 637 35.87 -16.15 7.46
C ARG A 637 35.96 -16.72 8.87
N ASP A 638 37.11 -16.54 9.51
CA ASP A 638 37.37 -17.00 10.88
C ASP A 638 37.03 -18.49 11.13
N GLY A 639 37.18 -19.33 10.10
CA GLY A 639 36.89 -20.77 10.14
C GLY A 639 35.41 -21.13 9.99
N SER A 640 34.54 -20.17 9.71
CA SER A 640 33.14 -20.39 9.36
C SER A 640 32.89 -20.15 7.87
N VAL A 641 32.11 -21.01 7.23
CA VAL A 641 31.69 -20.85 5.84
C VAL A 641 30.30 -20.24 5.84
N SER A 642 30.09 -19.18 5.06
CA SER A 642 28.81 -18.50 4.94
C SER A 642 28.47 -18.22 3.48
N LEU A 643 27.18 -18.19 3.19
CA LEU A 643 26.68 -17.83 1.88
C LEU A 643 26.70 -16.31 1.71
N THR A 644 27.15 -15.86 0.54
CA THR A 644 27.02 -14.45 0.12
C THR A 644 26.17 -14.36 -1.14
N GLN A 645 25.45 -13.25 -1.28
CA GLN A 645 24.58 -13.02 -2.42
C GLN A 645 24.63 -11.57 -2.89
N MET A 646 24.76 -11.37 -4.19
CA MET A 646 24.80 -10.04 -4.81
C MET A 646 23.89 -10.02 -6.04
N PRO A 647 23.23 -8.88 -6.36
CA PRO A 647 22.51 -8.72 -7.62
C PRO A 647 23.38 -9.11 -8.81
N VAL A 648 22.78 -9.75 -9.81
CA VAL A 648 23.50 -10.11 -11.03
C VAL A 648 23.99 -8.84 -11.75
N ARG A 649 25.23 -8.86 -12.26
CA ARG A 649 25.87 -7.72 -12.96
C ARG A 649 25.04 -7.13 -14.10
N GLU A 650 24.14 -7.91 -14.68
CA GLU A 650 23.22 -7.47 -15.72
C GLU A 650 22.29 -6.34 -15.25
N THR A 651 22.05 -6.17 -13.94
CA THR A 651 21.26 -5.03 -13.41
C THR A 651 21.98 -3.68 -13.57
N GLU A 652 23.31 -3.66 -13.67
CA GLU A 652 24.08 -2.41 -13.86
C GLU A 652 23.70 -1.66 -15.15
N GLN A 653 23.13 -2.36 -16.14
CA GLN A 653 22.67 -1.74 -17.38
C GLN A 653 21.51 -0.76 -17.19
N LEU A 654 20.80 -0.86 -16.05
CA LEU A 654 19.71 0.03 -15.67
C LEU A 654 20.21 1.42 -15.29
N ARG A 655 21.50 1.57 -14.93
CA ARG A 655 22.10 2.86 -14.55
C ARG A 655 21.90 3.90 -15.67
N LYS A 656 21.41 5.07 -15.28
CA LYS A 656 21.14 6.22 -16.15
C LYS A 656 22.12 7.35 -15.86
N GLU A 657 22.00 7.98 -14.69
CA GLU A 657 22.91 9.03 -14.22
C GLU A 657 23.61 8.59 -12.95
N SER A 658 24.89 8.93 -12.81
CA SER A 658 25.72 8.52 -11.68
C SER A 658 26.32 9.73 -11.01
N MET A 659 26.18 9.81 -9.70
CA MET A 659 26.79 10.83 -8.85
C MET A 659 27.71 10.16 -7.84
N ARG A 660 28.86 10.77 -7.55
CA ARG A 660 29.87 10.21 -6.67
C ARG A 660 30.47 11.25 -5.75
N TRP A 661 30.64 10.85 -4.49
CA TRP A 661 31.36 11.58 -3.47
C TRP A 661 32.39 10.67 -2.82
N ASN A 662 33.51 11.25 -2.38
CA ASN A 662 34.55 10.52 -1.65
C ASN A 662 35.00 11.38 -0.47
N ASP A 663 35.45 10.73 0.60
CA ASP A 663 35.99 11.34 1.82
C ASP A 663 35.06 12.39 2.46
N VAL A 664 33.74 12.16 2.43
CA VAL A 664 32.77 13.10 3.01
C VAL A 664 32.63 12.85 4.51
N THR A 665 32.94 13.85 5.33
CA THR A 665 32.71 13.79 6.77
C THR A 665 31.27 14.14 7.12
N VAL A 666 30.60 13.24 7.85
CA VAL A 666 29.24 13.43 8.38
C VAL A 666 29.31 13.50 9.91
N THR A 667 28.62 14.48 10.48
CA THR A 667 28.49 14.69 11.94
C THR A 667 27.04 15.04 12.26
N PRO A 668 26.59 14.99 13.53
CA PRO A 668 25.23 15.35 13.89
C PRO A 668 24.82 16.78 13.49
N LYS A 669 25.80 17.68 13.32
CA LYS A 669 25.56 19.08 12.91
C LYS A 669 25.66 19.27 11.40
N THR A 670 26.18 18.29 10.67
CA THR A 670 26.49 18.36 9.24
C THR A 670 26.14 17.02 8.58
N PRO A 671 24.84 16.70 8.42
CA PRO A 671 24.43 15.57 7.61
C PRO A 671 24.80 15.80 6.14
N PHE A 672 25.03 14.70 5.40
CA PHE A 672 25.11 14.76 3.94
C PHE A 672 23.70 14.71 3.37
N LEU A 673 23.39 15.56 2.40
CA LEU A 673 22.08 15.61 1.75
C LEU A 673 22.23 15.74 0.24
N GLN A 674 21.60 14.82 -0.50
CA GLN A 674 21.51 14.88 -1.96
C GLN A 674 20.04 14.85 -2.41
N LYS A 675 19.65 15.83 -3.23
CA LYS A 675 18.33 15.85 -3.88
C LYS A 675 18.35 14.98 -5.14
N VAL A 676 17.36 14.12 -5.32
CA VAL A 676 17.28 13.21 -6.46
C VAL A 676 15.94 13.32 -7.22
N LYS A 677 14.81 13.36 -6.51
CA LYS A 677 13.45 13.33 -7.10
C LYS A 677 13.28 12.17 -8.09
N GLU A 678 13.49 10.95 -7.60
CA GLU A 678 13.50 9.71 -8.39
C GLU A 678 12.79 8.58 -7.64
N ASP A 679 12.21 7.64 -8.38
CA ASP A 679 11.56 6.43 -7.83
C ASP A 679 12.47 5.21 -7.82
N LEU A 680 13.53 5.24 -8.64
CA LEU A 680 14.40 4.10 -8.94
C LEU A 680 15.86 4.50 -8.70
N LEU A 681 16.47 3.92 -7.67
CA LEU A 681 17.84 4.26 -7.27
C LEU A 681 18.67 3.01 -7.00
N GLU A 682 19.96 3.14 -7.24
CA GLU A 682 20.98 2.26 -6.69
C GLU A 682 21.96 3.12 -5.90
N ILE A 683 22.30 2.70 -4.68
CA ILE A 683 23.18 3.43 -3.77
C ILE A 683 24.29 2.49 -3.31
N GLU A 684 25.54 2.86 -3.54
CA GLU A 684 26.71 2.16 -3.03
C GLU A 684 27.43 3.07 -2.02
N ALA A 685 27.57 2.61 -0.78
CA ALA A 685 28.20 3.38 0.30
C ALA A 685 29.29 2.55 1.00
N ASP A 686 30.49 3.11 1.10
CA ASP A 686 31.59 2.62 1.94
C ASP A 686 31.77 3.60 3.09
N ILE A 687 31.44 3.16 4.31
CA ILE A 687 31.26 4.02 5.48
C ILE A 687 32.28 3.64 6.56
N ASP A 688 33.18 4.57 6.90
CA ASP A 688 34.14 4.50 8.00
C ASP A 688 33.55 5.13 9.28
N ILE A 689 33.17 4.29 10.23
CA ILE A 689 32.59 4.66 11.51
C ILE A 689 33.73 4.90 12.51
N ARG A 690 34.17 6.16 12.61
CA ARG A 690 35.31 6.53 13.46
C ARG A 690 34.94 6.62 14.94
N SER A 691 33.81 7.25 15.24
CA SER A 691 33.35 7.46 16.62
C SER A 691 31.83 7.58 16.78
N GLY A 692 31.06 7.34 15.71
CA GLY A 692 29.60 7.40 15.74
C GLY A 692 28.96 6.10 16.25
N GLU A 693 27.89 6.23 17.03
CA GLU A 693 27.13 5.09 17.57
C GLU A 693 26.17 4.49 16.51
N GLU A 694 25.58 5.33 15.66
CA GLU A 694 24.68 4.89 14.57
C GLU A 694 24.87 5.75 13.32
N VAL A 695 24.85 5.13 12.15
CA VAL A 695 24.79 5.81 10.84
C VAL A 695 23.51 5.42 10.11
N HIS A 696 22.83 6.41 9.52
CA HIS A 696 21.57 6.24 8.80
C HIS A 696 21.69 6.74 7.36
N ILE A 697 21.12 5.99 6.43
CA ILE A 697 20.81 6.42 5.06
C ILE A 697 19.28 6.56 5.00
N GLY A 698 18.80 7.80 5.02
CA GLY A 698 17.39 8.16 4.95
C GLY A 698 16.94 8.47 3.52
N LEU A 699 15.85 7.85 3.08
CA LEU A 699 15.19 8.11 1.80
C LEU A 699 13.84 8.78 2.09
N THR A 700 13.71 10.06 1.76
CA THR A 700 12.52 10.86 2.09
C THR A 700 11.72 11.24 0.85
N SER A 701 10.39 11.13 0.93
CA SER A 701 9.43 11.52 -0.11
C SER A 701 8.66 12.80 0.28
N SER A 702 8.05 13.47 -0.70
CA SER A 702 7.36 14.77 -0.51
C SER A 702 6.13 14.71 0.43
N GLY A 703 5.61 13.52 0.70
CA GLY A 703 4.46 13.27 1.58
C GLY A 703 4.84 12.80 3.00
N GLU A 704 6.02 13.15 3.50
CA GLU A 704 6.58 12.73 4.80
C GLU A 704 6.92 11.23 4.93
N GLY A 705 6.81 10.46 3.86
CA GLY A 705 7.24 9.07 3.85
C GLY A 705 8.77 8.97 3.93
N GLU A 706 9.27 8.16 4.87
CA GLU A 706 10.68 7.96 5.16
C GLU A 706 11.02 6.45 5.26
N ILE A 707 12.10 6.05 4.59
CA ILE A 707 12.71 4.73 4.73
C ILE A 707 14.12 4.93 5.26
N VAL A 708 14.46 4.25 6.36
CA VAL A 708 15.79 4.38 6.98
C VAL A 708 16.53 3.06 6.91
N ILE A 709 17.67 3.04 6.23
CA ILE A 709 18.64 1.95 6.30
C ILE A 709 19.72 2.40 7.29
N GLY A 710 19.97 1.63 8.34
CA GLY A 710 20.92 2.05 9.37
C GLY A 710 21.83 0.94 9.85
N TYR A 711 22.95 1.34 10.44
CA TYR A 711 23.87 0.46 11.15
C TYR A 711 24.19 1.03 12.53
N ASP A 712 23.91 0.22 13.55
CA ASP A 712 24.23 0.46 14.95
C ASP A 712 25.57 -0.20 15.28
N SER A 713 26.58 0.62 15.56
CA SER A 713 27.95 0.17 15.78
C SER A 713 28.16 -0.43 17.17
N GLU A 714 27.34 -0.05 18.15
CA GLU A 714 27.39 -0.60 19.52
C GLU A 714 26.83 -2.01 19.56
N ASN A 715 25.65 -2.19 18.93
CA ASN A 715 24.95 -3.48 18.90
C ASN A 715 25.36 -4.36 17.70
N GLN A 716 26.19 -3.84 16.79
CA GLN A 716 26.63 -4.53 15.58
C GLN A 716 25.43 -4.99 14.73
N TRP A 717 24.51 -4.07 14.47
CA TRP A 717 23.19 -4.39 13.92
C TRP A 717 22.85 -3.51 12.72
N ILE A 718 22.67 -4.13 11.56
CA ILE A 718 22.12 -3.48 10.36
C ILE A 718 20.61 -3.62 10.36
N PHE A 719 19.89 -2.59 9.96
CA PHE A 719 18.42 -2.58 9.96
C PHE A 719 17.81 -1.79 8.81
N ILE A 720 16.55 -2.12 8.52
CA ILE A 720 15.62 -1.29 7.77
C ILE A 720 14.51 -0.86 8.73
N ASP A 721 14.19 0.43 8.73
CA ASP A 721 12.98 0.99 9.32
C ASP A 721 12.05 1.45 8.19
N ARG A 722 10.94 0.72 8.04
CA ARG A 722 9.89 1.03 7.07
C ARG A 722 8.59 1.50 7.73
N SER A 723 8.62 1.82 9.03
CA SER A 723 7.43 2.21 9.80
C SER A 723 6.72 3.44 9.25
N LYS A 724 7.46 4.32 8.55
CA LYS A 724 6.96 5.53 7.89
C LYS A 724 7.15 5.50 6.37
N SER A 725 7.27 4.32 5.76
CA SER A 725 7.62 4.18 4.33
C SER A 725 6.53 4.58 3.32
N GLY A 726 5.44 5.21 3.78
CA GLY A 726 4.26 5.56 2.97
C GLY A 726 3.00 4.84 3.47
N VAL A 727 2.31 4.13 2.57
CA VAL A 727 1.12 3.34 2.90
C VAL A 727 1.55 2.09 3.68
N THR A 728 1.21 2.02 4.97
CA THR A 728 1.64 0.92 5.87
C THR A 728 0.50 0.32 6.70
N ASP A 729 -0.68 0.93 6.66
CA ASP A 729 -1.84 0.63 7.50
C ASP A 729 -2.68 -0.56 7.02
N PHE A 730 -2.38 -1.09 5.82
CA PHE A 730 -3.06 -2.27 5.28
C PHE A 730 -2.82 -3.55 6.08
N HIS A 731 -1.75 -3.64 6.88
CA HIS A 731 -1.53 -4.75 7.80
C HIS A 731 -0.69 -4.36 9.03
N SER A 732 -1.11 -4.78 10.22
CA SER A 732 -0.51 -4.38 11.51
C SER A 732 0.96 -4.80 11.71
N SER A 733 1.41 -5.84 10.99
CA SER A 733 2.81 -6.31 11.05
C SER A 733 3.72 -5.69 9.99
N PHE A 734 3.20 -4.82 9.11
CA PHE A 734 3.97 -4.26 8.00
C PHE A 734 4.88 -3.13 8.47
N ALA A 735 4.35 -2.14 9.19
CA ALA A 735 5.12 -1.05 9.77
C ALA A 735 6.07 -1.58 10.86
N CYS A 736 7.37 -1.69 10.55
CA CYS A 736 8.35 -2.21 11.50
C CYS A 736 9.78 -1.69 11.27
N LYS A 737 10.59 -1.85 12.31
CA LYS A 737 12.06 -1.76 12.28
C LYS A 737 12.63 -3.13 12.61
N HIS A 738 13.52 -3.64 11.77
CA HIS A 738 14.04 -5.00 11.88
C HIS A 738 15.36 -5.14 11.11
N GLY A 739 16.09 -6.24 11.35
CA GLY A 739 17.39 -6.42 10.76
C GLY A 739 18.21 -7.55 11.35
N ALA A 740 19.53 -7.50 11.13
CA ALA A 740 20.45 -8.60 11.42
C ALA A 740 21.73 -8.12 12.09
N ARG A 741 22.37 -9.03 12.84
CA ARG A 741 23.69 -8.77 13.39
C ARG A 741 24.74 -8.87 12.27
N ILE A 742 25.63 -7.88 12.17
CA ILE A 742 26.82 -7.91 11.32
C ILE A 742 27.95 -7.12 11.97
N VAL A 743 29.17 -7.64 11.90
CA VAL A 743 30.35 -7.00 12.51
C VAL A 743 31.11 -6.21 11.44
N ALA A 744 31.13 -4.89 11.56
CA ALA A 744 31.96 -4.02 10.73
C ALA A 744 33.46 -4.36 10.85
N LEU A 745 34.14 -4.52 9.72
CA LEU A 745 35.57 -4.81 9.67
C LEU A 745 36.39 -3.52 9.76
N ASN A 746 37.21 -3.39 10.81
CA ASN A 746 38.01 -2.19 11.09
C ASN A 746 37.17 -0.90 11.15
N GLY A 747 35.95 -0.97 11.69
CA GLY A 747 35.03 0.16 11.76
C GLY A 747 34.37 0.52 10.43
N LYS A 748 34.56 -0.29 9.38
CA LYS A 748 33.97 -0.05 8.05
C LYS A 748 32.81 -0.98 7.76
N ILE A 749 31.75 -0.41 7.19
CA ILE A 749 30.58 -1.14 6.69
C ILE A 749 30.33 -0.72 5.25
N LYS A 750 30.10 -1.71 4.37
CA LYS A 750 29.71 -1.46 2.98
C LYS A 750 28.26 -1.80 2.75
N LEU A 751 27.52 -0.89 2.13
CA LEU A 751 26.11 -1.05 1.81
C LEU A 751 25.90 -0.88 0.30
N HIS A 752 25.19 -1.83 -0.30
CA HIS A 752 24.70 -1.74 -1.67
C HIS A 752 23.17 -1.85 -1.62
N ILE A 753 22.48 -0.76 -1.95
CA ILE A 753 21.04 -0.58 -1.76
C ILE A 753 20.40 -0.39 -3.12
N TRP A 754 19.34 -1.14 -3.39
CA TRP A 754 18.49 -0.99 -4.57
C TRP A 754 17.11 -0.55 -4.12
N LEU A 755 16.62 0.55 -4.67
CA LEU A 755 15.30 1.09 -4.45
C LEU A 755 14.50 0.96 -5.74
N ASP A 756 13.34 0.31 -5.64
CA ASP A 756 12.29 0.32 -6.65
C ASP A 756 11.02 1.00 -6.07
N ARG A 757 10.00 1.23 -6.90
CA ARG A 757 8.75 1.92 -6.51
C ARG A 757 8.06 1.30 -5.31
N ASN A 758 8.23 -0.01 -5.11
CA ASN A 758 7.59 -0.76 -4.02
C ASN A 758 8.54 -1.66 -3.24
N SER A 759 9.86 -1.50 -3.36
CA SER A 759 10.81 -2.33 -2.62
C SER A 759 12.14 -1.65 -2.35
N VAL A 760 12.80 -2.12 -1.30
CA VAL A 760 14.20 -1.84 -1.00
C VAL A 760 14.94 -3.15 -0.74
N GLU A 761 16.07 -3.34 -1.42
CA GLU A 761 16.98 -4.48 -1.22
C GLU A 761 18.36 -3.96 -0.77
N VAL A 762 18.82 -4.40 0.39
CA VAL A 762 20.09 -3.99 1.01
C VAL A 762 21.03 -5.17 1.08
N TYR A 763 22.26 -5.01 0.57
CA TYR A 763 23.33 -5.99 0.62
C TYR A 763 24.52 -5.41 1.39
N ALA A 764 24.83 -6.01 2.53
CA ALA A 764 25.90 -5.56 3.42
C ALA A 764 27.17 -6.40 3.27
N ASP A 765 28.33 -5.73 3.28
CA ASP A 765 29.67 -6.31 3.22
C ASP A 765 29.87 -7.36 2.11
N HIS A 766 29.49 -6.98 0.88
CA HIS A 766 29.54 -7.82 -0.32
C HIS A 766 28.58 -9.02 -0.22
N GLY A 767 27.39 -8.78 0.34
CA GLY A 767 26.29 -9.74 0.32
C GLY A 767 26.32 -10.78 1.43
N LEU A 768 27.11 -10.56 2.49
CA LEU A 768 27.15 -11.45 3.65
C LEU A 768 25.83 -11.42 4.45
N VAL A 769 25.19 -10.25 4.45
CA VAL A 769 23.82 -10.07 4.95
C VAL A 769 23.02 -9.37 3.85
N ALA A 770 21.82 -9.88 3.60
CA ALA A 770 20.84 -9.24 2.74
C ALA A 770 19.55 -8.96 3.52
N LEU A 771 18.89 -7.84 3.17
CA LEU A 771 17.57 -7.49 3.66
C LEU A 771 16.71 -7.05 2.48
N THR A 772 15.56 -7.70 2.30
CA THR A 772 14.56 -7.35 1.28
C THR A 772 13.24 -6.97 1.93
N ASP A 773 12.76 -5.77 1.63
CA ASP A 773 11.48 -5.29 2.14
C ASP A 773 10.65 -4.64 1.02
N GLN A 774 9.37 -4.95 0.98
CA GLN A 774 8.39 -4.13 0.29
C GLN A 774 8.18 -2.81 1.04
N ILE A 775 7.89 -1.76 0.28
CA ILE A 775 7.55 -0.39 0.72
C ILE A 775 6.44 0.14 -0.18
N PHE A 776 5.69 1.15 0.25
CA PHE A 776 4.62 1.75 -0.57
C PHE A 776 4.60 3.28 -0.45
N PRO A 777 5.68 3.97 -0.87
CA PRO A 777 5.81 5.43 -0.76
C PRO A 777 4.74 6.15 -1.58
N GLY A 778 4.09 7.19 -1.03
CA GLY A 778 3.04 7.92 -1.74
C GLY A 778 3.54 8.88 -2.84
N ALA A 779 4.85 9.06 -2.96
CA ALA A 779 5.50 9.96 -3.92
C ALA A 779 6.97 9.58 -4.14
N PRO A 780 7.62 10.11 -5.19
CA PRO A 780 9.04 9.88 -5.46
C PRO A 780 9.95 10.29 -4.30
N ILE A 781 11.11 9.63 -4.18
CA ILE A 781 12.13 10.01 -3.20
C ILE A 781 12.74 11.34 -3.63
N GLU A 782 12.61 12.35 -2.79
CA GLU A 782 13.16 13.69 -3.01
C GLU A 782 14.60 13.79 -2.54
N ASN A 783 14.94 13.16 -1.41
CA ASN A 783 16.27 13.26 -0.82
C ASN A 783 16.83 11.91 -0.37
N VAL A 784 18.13 11.75 -0.61
CA VAL A 784 18.99 10.78 0.05
C VAL A 784 19.82 11.54 1.08
N GLU A 785 19.61 11.25 2.37
CA GLU A 785 20.36 11.83 3.48
C GLU A 785 21.25 10.76 4.12
N VAL A 786 22.51 11.11 4.43
CA VAL A 786 23.33 10.31 5.32
C VAL A 786 23.60 11.10 6.60
N SER A 787 23.21 10.53 7.74
CA SER A 787 23.27 11.19 9.04
C SER A 787 23.80 10.26 10.14
N THR A 788 24.22 10.85 11.27
CA THR A 788 24.66 10.13 12.46
C THR A 788 24.13 10.84 13.70
N LYS A 789 23.75 10.07 14.73
CA LYS A 789 23.26 10.62 16.01
C LYS A 789 24.38 11.22 16.86
N SER A 790 25.59 10.67 16.73
CA SER A 790 26.74 11.04 17.56
C SER A 790 28.06 10.87 16.81
N GLY A 791 29.14 11.41 17.37
CA GLY A 791 30.49 11.21 16.84
C GLY A 791 30.71 11.70 15.41
N GLN A 792 31.57 10.96 14.69
CA GLN A 792 31.97 11.24 13.31
C GLN A 792 31.94 9.95 12.50
N VAL A 793 31.35 10.03 11.30
CA VAL A 793 31.45 9.01 10.27
C VAL A 793 32.02 9.63 9.00
N VAL A 794 32.75 8.85 8.22
CA VAL A 794 33.31 9.29 6.93
C VAL A 794 32.78 8.38 5.84
N LEU A 795 32.19 8.97 4.81
CA LEU A 795 31.84 8.26 3.59
C LEU A 795 33.11 8.21 2.74
N ASP A 796 33.86 7.10 2.87
CA ASP A 796 35.04 6.86 2.04
C ASP A 796 34.64 6.90 0.56
N SER A 797 33.48 6.33 0.24
CA SER A 797 32.79 6.60 -1.02
C SER A 797 31.27 6.52 -0.86
N LEU A 798 30.56 7.37 -1.59
CA LEU A 798 29.12 7.27 -1.81
C LEU A 798 28.87 7.42 -3.31
N GLN A 799 28.15 6.48 -3.91
CA GLN A 799 27.67 6.54 -5.28
C GLN A 799 26.16 6.40 -5.28
N ILE A 800 25.48 7.27 -6.04
CA ILE A 800 24.05 7.20 -6.25
C ILE A 800 23.83 7.16 -7.76
N HIS A 801 23.14 6.11 -8.22
CA HIS A 801 22.73 5.94 -9.59
C HIS A 801 21.22 6.10 -9.70
N THR A 802 20.75 6.94 -10.61
CA THR A 802 19.36 6.89 -11.06
C THR A 802 19.19 5.76 -12.05
N LEU A 803 18.06 5.08 -12.04
CA LEU A 803 17.83 3.88 -12.83
C LEU A 803 16.76 4.08 -13.90
N LYS A 804 16.86 3.33 -14.99
CA LYS A 804 15.82 3.22 -16.01
C LYS A 804 14.78 2.20 -15.56
N SER A 805 13.51 2.51 -15.81
CA SER A 805 12.44 1.52 -15.75
C SER A 805 12.53 0.58 -16.96
N ILE A 806 12.35 -0.72 -16.75
CA ILE A 806 12.06 -1.68 -17.82
C ILE A 806 10.61 -1.50 -18.26
N THR A 807 10.33 -1.84 -19.52
CA THR A 807 8.95 -1.81 -20.04
C THR A 807 8.22 -3.07 -19.57
N ILE A 808 7.12 -2.90 -18.86
CA ILE A 808 6.17 -3.98 -18.57
C ILE A 808 5.03 -3.82 -19.58
N PRO A 809 4.80 -4.80 -20.48
CA PRO A 809 3.68 -4.73 -21.41
C PRO A 809 2.37 -4.55 -20.63
N GLY A 810 1.65 -3.46 -20.90
CA GLY A 810 0.31 -3.26 -20.38
C GLY A 810 -0.62 -4.37 -20.85
N ASN A 811 -1.67 -4.65 -20.06
CA ASN A 811 -2.62 -5.74 -20.22
C ASN A 811 -3.23 -5.76 -21.64
N THR A 812 -2.60 -6.44 -22.61
CA THR A 812 -3.24 -6.75 -23.88
C THR A 812 -4.12 -7.97 -23.62
N ALA A 813 -5.42 -7.82 -23.85
CA ALA A 813 -6.44 -8.86 -23.67
C ALA A 813 -6.15 -10.18 -24.43
N GLU A 814 -5.11 -10.22 -25.27
CA GLU A 814 -4.67 -11.39 -26.03
C GLU A 814 -3.95 -12.45 -25.17
N LEU A 815 -3.46 -12.14 -23.97
CA LEU A 815 -2.74 -13.11 -23.11
C LEU A 815 -3.64 -14.15 -22.41
N THR A 816 -4.97 -14.01 -22.52
CA THR A 816 -5.96 -14.94 -21.93
C THR A 816 -6.60 -15.89 -22.95
N VAL A 817 -6.26 -15.79 -24.24
CA VAL A 817 -6.90 -16.60 -25.29
C VAL A 817 -6.27 -17.99 -25.34
N GLY A 818 -6.76 -18.87 -24.47
CA GLY A 818 -6.25 -20.24 -24.36
C GLY A 818 -7.17 -21.22 -23.62
N ARG A 819 -8.50 -21.13 -23.78
CA ARG A 819 -9.47 -22.25 -23.75
C ARG A 819 -10.92 -21.73 -23.75
N ASP A 820 -11.50 -21.65 -24.95
CA ASP A 820 -12.86 -22.15 -25.10
C ASP A 820 -12.76 -23.68 -25.15
N ASP A 821 -13.62 -24.36 -24.39
CA ASP A 821 -13.82 -25.81 -24.29
C ASP A 821 -12.78 -26.65 -23.51
N ALA A 822 -13.04 -26.85 -22.21
CA ALA A 822 -12.83 -28.11 -21.48
C ALA A 822 -13.75 -28.20 -20.26
#